data_AF-A0A934LEA3-F1
#
_entry.id   AF-A0A934LEA3-F1
#
_cell.length_a   1.000
_cell.length_b   1.000
_cell.length_c   1.000
_cell.angle_alpha   90.00
_cell.angle_beta   90.00
_cell.angle_gamma   90.00
#
_symmetry.space_group_name_H-M   'P 1'
#
loop_
_entity.id
_entity.type
_entity.pdbx_description
1 polymer ?
#
loop_
_entity_poly.entity_id
_entity_poly.type
_entity_poly.pdbx_seq_one_letter_code
_entity_poly.pdbx_strand_id
1 'polypeptide(L)'
;MENMSFEGPEFLKEKYDLHNAEEVEAAAERTEARTGEAVPQDPASRIQNYLNRFTEITEREDPDTRERGMDALKKVLHDNFVITKEEISESVFLLEQRIAREQGYGNIEITDEFREKKAEQIINNQTRSLDAWIEYLSSPDAQYPDWAKYWAFRSMVGMGKLQKEVDDEGKETARFQKRTKDTVVSFPPLNPRALALTIGVLKEKLGEEAKPKQEQELIANQSIKLSDEEFQKLLSTENFSKIYAQFLIEMPEYSTEKLQEIRGTWVTYKKGSDAHELVKSMEGYPLEWCTADYDTAQNQLRGGDFHVYYSLNESGEAVVPRLAIRMQNDHIAEDPRGIAPNQNLDPYIVPVLEEKLKEFGPQGYAYKEKSADMKRLTEIENRVKQEKELTKDDLTFLYEIDKPIKGFGYQKDPRINELRQGRNAEEDMLVIFECTREQIAHAPSQINENTKAYVGQLEPGIFQKLPENLEHCYTSFPYNKIRRENVEIGGKSAEQLISEMEAAGINISGYAKSMLKNREFVPGKNPEEATLIRLTVADLGFKSSATTDQLYERAQILGLELCPADTGPNYHSKYRNQRLNRWIYMGMKPIAGSDGNPSVFQLGRYGDGDGLWLYGYWAQPDSSEWFPSNECVFRLRKSES
;
A
#
# COMPACT_ATOMS: atom_id res chain seq x y z
N MET A 1 31.72 54.03 -18.66
CA MET A 1 30.80 53.43 -17.69
C MET A 1 31.33 52.05 -17.42
N GLU A 2 32.06 51.90 -16.33
CA GLU A 2 32.53 50.61 -15.83
C GLU A 2 31.30 49.77 -15.51
N ASN A 3 31.20 48.58 -16.11
CA ASN A 3 30.26 47.57 -15.65
C ASN A 3 30.59 47.30 -14.18
N MET A 4 29.75 47.74 -13.25
CA MET A 4 29.82 47.30 -11.86
C MET A 4 29.57 45.79 -11.88
N SER A 5 30.64 45.01 -11.89
CA SER A 5 30.55 43.55 -11.82
C SER A 5 30.08 43.19 -10.42
N PHE A 6 28.91 42.58 -10.32
CA PHE A 6 28.46 41.93 -9.09
C PHE A 6 29.56 41.04 -8.51
N GLU A 7 29.96 41.32 -7.26
CA GLU A 7 30.98 40.54 -6.54
C GLU A 7 30.29 39.51 -5.64
N GLY A 8 30.39 38.23 -6.00
CA GLY A 8 29.82 37.12 -5.23
C GLY A 8 30.16 37.08 -3.74
N PRO A 9 31.40 37.43 -3.31
CA PRO A 9 31.74 37.55 -1.90
C PRO A 9 30.87 38.53 -1.11
N GLU A 10 30.51 39.68 -1.69
CA GLU A 10 29.64 40.67 -1.02
C GLU A 10 28.22 40.12 -0.81
N PHE A 11 27.70 39.36 -1.76
CA PHE A 11 26.43 38.66 -1.57
C PHE A 11 26.48 37.67 -0.40
N LEU A 12 27.54 36.87 -0.30
CA LEU A 12 27.67 35.90 0.80
C LEU A 12 27.86 36.57 2.17
N LYS A 13 28.52 37.73 2.20
CA LYS A 13 28.60 38.58 3.39
C LYS A 13 27.21 39.06 3.81
N GLU A 14 26.43 39.64 2.90
CA GLU A 14 25.09 40.15 3.24
C GLU A 14 24.12 39.03 3.62
N LYS A 15 24.17 37.90 2.91
CA LYS A 15 23.24 36.77 3.12
C LYS A 15 23.51 36.00 4.41
N TYR A 16 24.78 35.80 4.76
CA TYR A 16 25.20 34.83 5.79
C TYR A 16 26.13 35.39 6.85
N ASP A 17 26.51 36.67 6.77
CA ASP A 17 27.58 37.24 7.60
C ASP A 17 28.88 36.43 7.51
N LEU A 18 29.15 35.85 6.32
CA LEU A 18 30.12 34.75 6.17
C LEU A 18 31.54 35.15 6.59
N HIS A 19 31.93 36.41 6.39
CA HIS A 19 33.25 36.91 6.79
C HIS A 19 33.56 36.80 8.29
N ASN A 20 32.54 36.69 9.16
CA ASN A 20 32.71 36.51 10.60
C ASN A 20 32.63 35.03 11.05
N ALA A 21 32.46 34.09 10.10
CA ALA A 21 32.35 32.68 10.41
C ALA A 21 33.72 32.08 10.79
N GLU A 22 33.74 31.16 11.77
CA GLU A 22 34.97 30.54 12.27
C GLU A 22 35.75 29.83 11.14
N GLU A 23 35.04 29.21 10.20
CA GLU A 23 35.65 28.54 9.04
C GLU A 23 36.37 29.50 8.08
N VAL A 24 35.94 30.75 8.00
CA VAL A 24 36.57 31.79 7.17
C VAL A 24 37.84 32.30 7.84
N GLU A 25 37.81 32.51 9.15
CA GLU A 25 39.02 32.91 9.89
C GLU A 25 40.06 31.80 9.88
N ALA A 26 39.67 30.57 10.16
CA ALA A 26 40.56 29.40 10.08
C ALA A 26 41.17 29.22 8.67
N ALA A 27 40.43 29.60 7.62
CA ALA A 27 40.97 29.61 6.26
C ALA A 27 42.03 30.68 6.05
N ALA A 28 41.85 31.88 6.61
CA ALA A 28 42.83 32.95 6.53
C ALA A 28 44.12 32.60 7.29
N GLU A 29 44.02 32.11 8.52
CA GLU A 29 45.15 31.64 9.33
C GLU A 29 45.94 30.54 8.62
N ARG A 30 45.23 29.59 7.99
CA ARG A 30 45.85 28.53 7.20
C ARG A 30 46.61 29.08 5.99
N THR A 31 46.04 30.04 5.28
CA THR A 31 46.71 30.64 4.12
C THR A 31 47.99 31.34 4.57
N GLU A 32 47.93 32.15 5.62
CA GLU A 32 49.09 32.84 6.19
C GLU A 32 50.17 31.86 6.66
N ALA A 33 49.79 30.78 7.33
CA ALA A 33 50.74 29.73 7.75
C ALA A 33 51.41 29.00 6.58
N ARG A 34 50.75 28.90 5.42
CA ARG A 34 51.26 28.20 4.23
C ARG A 34 52.09 29.11 3.33
N THR A 35 51.65 30.34 3.10
CA THR A 35 52.27 31.27 2.13
C THR A 35 53.20 32.27 2.79
N GLY A 36 53.05 32.51 4.10
CA GLY A 36 53.73 33.58 4.84
C GLY A 36 53.11 34.97 4.62
N GLU A 37 52.01 35.07 3.87
CA GLU A 37 51.33 36.32 3.55
C GLU A 37 49.97 36.40 4.25
N ALA A 38 49.74 37.49 4.98
CA ALA A 38 48.47 37.74 5.67
C ALA A 38 47.36 38.05 4.65
N VAL A 39 46.21 37.38 4.80
CA VAL A 39 45.01 37.68 4.00
C VAL A 39 44.44 39.03 4.45
N PRO A 40 44.08 39.94 3.53
CA PRO A 40 43.43 41.20 3.86
C PRO A 40 42.22 41.03 4.79
N GLN A 41 41.97 42.01 5.66
CA GLN A 41 40.89 41.96 6.65
C GLN A 41 39.52 42.39 6.09
N ASP A 42 39.45 42.83 4.83
CA ASP A 42 38.16 43.19 4.23
C ASP A 42 37.30 41.92 3.98
N PRO A 43 35.97 42.03 4.13
CA PRO A 43 35.06 40.90 4.02
C PRO A 43 35.17 40.13 2.69
N ALA A 44 35.26 40.83 1.55
CA ALA A 44 35.30 40.21 0.24
C ALA A 44 36.56 39.33 0.07
N SER A 45 37.73 39.83 0.47
CA SER A 45 38.99 39.07 0.41
C SER A 45 38.98 37.87 1.35
N ARG A 46 38.45 38.02 2.57
CA ARG A 46 38.30 36.93 3.55
C ARG A 46 37.44 35.80 2.99
N ILE A 47 36.26 36.14 2.46
CA ILE A 47 35.34 35.18 1.86
C ILE A 47 35.94 34.54 0.62
N GLN A 48 36.57 35.31 -0.27
CA GLN A 48 37.18 34.76 -1.49
C GLN A 48 38.32 33.80 -1.16
N ASN A 49 39.17 34.12 -0.16
CA ASN A 49 40.20 33.21 0.32
C ASN A 49 39.60 31.89 0.83
N TYR A 50 38.48 31.95 1.56
CA TYR A 50 37.77 30.76 2.00
C TYR A 50 37.24 29.94 0.82
N LEU A 51 36.61 30.58 -0.17
CA LEU A 51 36.10 29.90 -1.37
C LEU A 51 37.22 29.24 -2.18
N ASN A 52 38.36 29.91 -2.34
CA ASN A 52 39.52 29.39 -3.08
C ASN A 52 40.03 28.05 -2.52
N ARG A 53 39.82 27.76 -1.23
CA ARG A 53 40.21 26.47 -0.64
C ARG A 53 39.51 25.28 -1.29
N PHE A 54 38.26 25.46 -1.75
CA PHE A 54 37.54 24.40 -2.45
C PHE A 54 38.19 24.16 -3.81
N THR A 55 38.47 25.22 -4.55
CA THR A 55 39.15 25.20 -5.84
C THR A 55 40.54 24.57 -5.75
N GLU A 56 41.31 24.88 -4.70
CA GLU A 56 42.61 24.25 -4.41
C GLU A 56 42.54 22.73 -4.13
N ILE A 57 41.36 22.22 -3.76
CA ILE A 57 41.14 20.78 -3.60
C ILE A 57 40.72 20.18 -4.94
N THR A 58 39.74 20.79 -5.61
CA THR A 58 39.12 20.24 -6.83
C THR A 58 40.01 20.35 -8.06
N GLU A 59 40.92 21.32 -8.12
CA GLU A 59 41.78 21.58 -9.29
C GLU A 59 43.21 21.06 -9.15
N ARG A 60 43.52 20.24 -8.13
CA ARG A 60 44.85 19.63 -8.02
C ARG A 60 45.20 18.83 -9.27
N GLU A 61 46.41 19.05 -9.78
CA GLU A 61 46.92 18.39 -10.99
C GLU A 61 47.08 16.88 -10.79
N ASP A 62 47.63 16.48 -9.64
CA ASP A 62 47.84 15.07 -9.29
C ASP A 62 46.53 14.41 -8.84
N PRO A 63 46.04 13.37 -9.55
CA PRO A 63 44.75 12.74 -9.26
C PRO A 63 44.66 12.13 -7.84
N ASP A 64 45.73 11.51 -7.35
CA ASP A 64 45.74 10.83 -6.04
C ASP A 64 45.67 11.82 -4.87
N THR A 65 46.34 12.98 -4.99
CA THR A 65 46.22 14.07 -4.02
C THR A 65 44.90 14.80 -4.12
N ARG A 66 44.28 14.87 -5.30
CA ARG A 66 42.91 15.38 -5.48
C ARG A 66 41.90 14.49 -4.78
N GLU A 67 41.93 13.19 -5.04
CA GLU A 67 41.03 12.20 -4.44
C GLU A 67 41.14 12.22 -2.90
N ARG A 68 42.36 12.16 -2.35
CA ARG A 68 42.56 12.29 -0.90
C ARG A 68 42.06 13.62 -0.32
N GLY A 69 42.15 14.70 -1.09
CA GLY A 69 41.59 16.00 -0.71
C GLY A 69 40.07 16.00 -0.67
N MET A 70 39.45 15.37 -1.67
CA MET A 70 38.00 15.18 -1.75
C MET A 70 37.49 14.28 -0.63
N ASP A 71 38.18 13.19 -0.29
CA ASP A 71 37.81 12.31 0.82
C ASP A 71 37.87 13.04 2.16
N ALA A 72 38.90 13.87 2.38
CA ALA A 72 39.01 14.69 3.57
C ALA A 72 37.89 15.74 3.65
N LEU A 73 37.52 16.34 2.51
CA LEU A 73 36.40 17.28 2.43
C LEU A 73 35.07 16.56 2.74
N LYS A 74 34.80 15.44 2.08
CA LYS A 74 33.60 14.61 2.30
C LYS A 74 33.47 14.24 3.77
N LYS A 75 34.54 13.77 4.41
CA LYS A 75 34.55 13.44 5.82
C LYS A 75 34.12 14.62 6.70
N VAL A 76 34.69 15.81 6.49
CA VAL A 76 34.30 17.01 7.25
C VAL A 76 32.83 17.34 7.01
N LEU A 77 32.34 17.24 5.77
CA LEU A 77 30.94 17.52 5.45
C LEU A 77 29.99 16.47 6.04
N HIS A 78 30.36 15.19 6.06
CA HIS A 78 29.60 14.12 6.70
C HIS A 78 29.47 14.37 8.20
N ASP A 79 30.58 14.67 8.88
CA ASP A 79 30.62 14.94 10.32
C ASP A 79 29.74 16.13 10.72
N ASN A 80 29.52 17.10 9.81
CA ASN A 80 28.73 18.30 10.08
C ASN A 80 27.25 18.20 9.67
N PHE A 81 26.92 17.40 8.66
CA PHE A 81 25.59 17.45 8.03
C PHE A 81 24.84 16.11 8.01
N VAL A 82 25.54 14.98 8.11
CA VAL A 82 24.89 13.66 8.16
C VAL A 82 24.48 13.37 9.60
N ILE A 83 23.23 12.93 9.77
CA ILE A 83 22.68 12.59 11.08
C ILE A 83 23.48 11.48 11.77
N THR A 84 23.59 11.56 13.10
CA THR A 84 24.19 10.50 13.94
C THR A 84 23.14 9.51 14.45
N LYS A 85 23.56 8.33 14.95
CA LYS A 85 22.63 7.33 15.49
C LYS A 85 21.82 7.87 16.67
N GLU A 86 22.45 8.69 17.50
CA GLU A 86 21.88 9.27 18.72
C GLU A 86 20.84 10.37 18.42
N GLU A 87 20.89 10.97 17.23
CA GLU A 87 19.96 12.00 16.80
C GLU A 87 18.68 11.44 16.17
N ILE A 88 18.67 10.15 15.79
CA ILE A 88 17.49 9.49 15.22
C ILE A 88 16.44 9.31 16.32
N SER A 89 15.33 10.02 16.18
CA SER A 89 14.26 10.02 17.17
C SER A 89 13.47 8.71 17.19
N GLU A 90 12.93 8.38 18.37
CA GLU A 90 12.10 7.19 18.58
C GLU A 90 10.88 7.13 17.64
N SER A 91 10.33 8.30 17.31
CA SER A 91 9.16 8.44 16.43
C SER A 91 9.38 7.87 15.03
N VAL A 92 10.63 7.81 14.55
CA VAL A 92 10.99 7.22 13.25
C VAL A 92 10.74 5.72 13.25
N PHE A 93 11.16 5.01 14.29
CA PHE A 93 10.95 3.57 14.40
C PHE A 93 9.48 3.23 14.63
N LEU A 94 8.78 4.06 15.43
CA LEU A 94 7.33 3.92 15.63
C LEU A 94 6.52 4.19 14.35
N LEU A 95 6.99 5.09 13.48
CA LEU A 95 6.35 5.33 12.18
C LEU A 95 6.44 4.11 11.28
N GLU A 96 7.59 3.44 11.21
CA GLU A 96 7.75 2.20 10.44
C GLU A 96 6.84 1.08 10.97
N GLN A 97 6.74 0.92 12.29
CA GLN A 97 5.80 -0.01 12.91
C GLN A 97 4.35 0.33 12.53
N ARG A 98 4.00 1.62 12.52
CA ARG A 98 2.66 2.07 12.11
C ARG A 98 2.38 1.76 10.64
N ILE A 99 3.30 2.06 9.73
CA ILE A 99 3.14 1.80 8.29
C ILE A 99 2.94 0.31 8.05
N ALA A 100 3.77 -0.54 8.66
CA ALA A 100 3.63 -1.99 8.54
C ALA A 100 2.27 -2.48 9.07
N ARG A 101 1.82 -1.95 10.20
CA ARG A 101 0.53 -2.26 10.79
C ARG A 101 -0.63 -1.79 9.90
N GLU A 102 -0.54 -0.59 9.34
CA GLU A 102 -1.56 -0.03 8.43
C GLU A 102 -1.69 -0.83 7.14
N GLN A 103 -0.56 -1.34 6.62
CA GLN A 103 -0.50 -2.27 5.49
C GLN A 103 -0.91 -3.71 5.87
N GLY A 104 -1.22 -3.99 7.14
CA GLY A 104 -1.67 -5.31 7.58
C GLY A 104 -0.58 -6.36 7.67
N TYR A 105 0.69 -5.96 7.75
CA TYR A 105 1.81 -6.85 8.10
C TYR A 105 1.81 -7.23 9.59
N GLY A 106 0.96 -6.59 10.40
CA GLY A 106 0.82 -6.84 11.83
C GLY A 106 1.72 -5.96 12.68
N ASN A 107 1.93 -6.38 13.94
CA ASN A 107 2.74 -5.65 14.90
C ASN A 107 4.21 -6.07 14.76
N ILE A 108 5.01 -5.22 14.12
CA ILE A 108 6.47 -5.43 14.04
C ILE A 108 7.10 -5.02 15.37
N GLU A 109 7.91 -5.89 15.95
CA GLU A 109 8.68 -5.58 17.17
C GLU A 109 9.90 -4.71 16.83
N ILE A 110 10.10 -3.62 17.58
CA ILE A 110 11.25 -2.72 17.42
C ILE A 110 12.40 -3.26 18.28
N THR A 111 13.17 -4.18 17.73
CA THR A 111 14.36 -4.76 18.36
C THR A 111 15.58 -3.84 18.20
N ASP A 112 16.62 -4.05 19.02
CA ASP A 112 17.89 -3.32 18.87
C ASP A 112 18.52 -3.55 17.49
N GLU A 113 18.41 -4.77 16.95
CA GLU A 113 18.86 -5.09 15.59
C GLU A 113 18.09 -4.31 14.52
N PHE A 114 16.76 -4.17 14.68
CA PHE A 114 15.95 -3.36 13.77
C PHE A 114 16.37 -1.88 13.81
N ARG A 115 16.60 -1.35 15.01
CA ARG A 115 17.05 0.03 15.21
C ARG A 115 18.39 0.27 14.53
N GLU A 116 19.36 -0.62 14.77
CA GLU A 116 20.71 -0.52 14.22
C GLU A 116 20.70 -0.55 12.69
N LYS A 117 20.02 -1.54 12.10
CA LYS A 117 19.90 -1.65 10.63
C LYS A 117 19.22 -0.44 10.01
N LYS A 118 18.19 0.08 10.66
CA LYS A 118 17.46 1.26 10.16
C LYS A 118 18.28 2.54 10.30
N ALA A 119 19.03 2.68 11.39
CA ALA A 119 19.95 3.79 11.59
C ALA A 119 21.06 3.80 10.54
N GLU A 120 21.69 2.65 10.29
CA GLU A 120 22.69 2.50 9.21
C GLU A 120 22.12 2.87 7.85
N GLN A 121 20.92 2.37 7.51
CA GLN A 121 20.23 2.74 6.26
C GLN A 121 20.03 4.26 6.14
N ILE A 122 19.56 4.92 7.21
CA ILE A 122 19.31 6.37 7.21
C ILE A 122 20.62 7.14 6.99
N ILE A 123 21.66 6.79 7.74
CA ILE A 123 22.97 7.45 7.69
C ILE A 123 23.57 7.30 6.30
N ASN A 124 23.63 6.08 5.77
CA ASN A 124 24.19 5.80 4.44
C ASN A 124 23.43 6.53 3.33
N ASN A 125 22.10 6.59 3.40
CA ASN A 125 21.29 7.32 2.43
C ASN A 125 21.58 8.82 2.45
N GLN A 126 21.73 9.42 3.64
CA GLN A 126 22.16 10.82 3.77
C GLN A 126 23.58 11.04 3.26
N THR A 127 24.53 10.17 3.60
CA THR A 127 25.90 10.23 3.09
C THR A 127 25.95 10.21 1.57
N ARG A 128 25.27 9.25 0.92
CA ARG A 128 25.26 9.12 -0.54
C ARG A 128 24.58 10.30 -1.24
N SER A 129 23.45 10.77 -0.70
CA SER A 129 22.76 11.92 -1.28
C SER A 129 23.56 13.22 -1.11
N LEU A 130 24.34 13.38 -0.03
CA LEU A 130 25.27 14.50 0.11
C LEU A 130 26.44 14.38 -0.88
N ASP A 131 27.00 13.17 -1.02
CA ASP A 131 28.10 12.89 -1.93
C ASP A 131 27.75 13.22 -3.38
N ALA A 132 26.52 12.91 -3.83
CA ALA A 132 26.05 13.27 -5.16
C ALA A 132 26.15 14.79 -5.44
N TRP A 133 25.82 15.63 -4.46
CA TRP A 133 25.99 17.08 -4.57
C TRP A 133 27.45 17.51 -4.54
N ILE A 134 28.25 16.93 -3.64
CA ILE A 134 29.69 17.25 -3.52
C ILE A 134 30.40 16.92 -4.83
N GLU A 135 30.15 15.73 -5.38
CA GLU A 135 30.75 15.25 -6.62
C GLU A 135 30.38 16.12 -7.81
N TYR A 136 29.09 16.45 -7.98
CA TYR A 136 28.66 17.31 -9.07
C TYR A 136 29.21 18.73 -8.96
N LEU A 137 29.10 19.40 -7.80
CA LEU A 137 29.58 20.77 -7.64
C LEU A 137 31.11 20.89 -7.80
N SER A 138 31.82 19.78 -7.56
CA SER A 138 33.26 19.66 -7.76
C SER A 138 33.65 19.16 -9.16
N SER A 139 32.67 18.78 -10.00
CA SER A 139 32.93 18.25 -11.33
C SER A 139 33.16 19.37 -12.35
N PRO A 140 33.80 19.05 -13.50
CA PRO A 140 33.89 19.98 -14.63
C PRO A 140 32.53 20.37 -15.23
N ASP A 141 31.45 19.66 -14.94
CA ASP A 141 30.13 19.99 -15.49
C ASP A 141 29.46 21.14 -14.74
N ALA A 142 29.82 21.35 -13.46
CA ALA A 142 29.34 22.46 -12.65
C ALA A 142 30.11 23.76 -12.95
N GLN A 143 29.87 24.32 -14.13
CA GLN A 143 30.44 25.60 -14.62
C GLN A 143 29.79 26.83 -13.95
N TYR A 144 29.78 26.85 -12.61
CA TYR A 144 29.26 27.95 -11.80
C TYR A 144 30.39 28.65 -11.04
N PRO A 145 30.27 29.96 -10.75
CA PRO A 145 31.19 30.63 -9.83
C PRO A 145 31.18 29.99 -8.43
N ASP A 146 32.32 30.03 -7.74
CA ASP A 146 32.48 29.36 -6.43
C ASP A 146 31.48 29.86 -5.38
N TRP A 147 31.14 31.15 -5.39
CA TRP A 147 30.13 31.70 -4.49
C TRP A 147 28.75 31.07 -4.72
N ALA A 148 28.40 30.75 -5.97
CA ALA A 148 27.12 30.15 -6.34
C ALA A 148 27.10 28.66 -5.98
N LYS A 149 28.23 27.95 -6.14
CA LYS A 149 28.41 26.58 -5.66
C LYS A 149 28.24 26.51 -4.14
N TYR A 150 28.91 27.40 -3.41
CA TYR A 150 28.77 27.52 -1.96
C TYR A 150 27.33 27.79 -1.56
N TRP A 151 26.67 28.73 -2.24
CA TRP A 151 25.29 29.07 -1.95
C TRP A 151 24.30 27.92 -2.19
N ALA A 152 24.45 27.21 -3.32
CA ALA A 152 23.65 26.03 -3.63
C ALA A 152 23.84 24.94 -2.57
N PHE A 153 25.08 24.63 -2.21
CA PHE A 153 25.40 23.65 -1.18
C PHE A 153 24.83 24.05 0.19
N ARG A 154 25.08 25.29 0.64
CA ARG A 154 24.58 25.82 1.92
C ARG A 154 23.06 25.83 2.00
N SER A 155 22.38 26.09 0.88
CA SER A 155 20.91 26.04 0.81
C SER A 155 20.39 24.61 0.87
N MET A 156 21.01 23.71 0.10
CA MET A 156 20.64 22.30 0.01
C MET A 156 20.78 21.55 1.34
N VAL A 157 21.84 21.79 2.12
CA VAL A 157 21.97 21.17 3.45
C VAL A 157 20.89 21.63 4.44
N GLY A 158 20.24 22.78 4.19
CA GLY A 158 19.10 23.27 4.98
C GLY A 158 17.75 22.68 4.57
N MET A 159 17.70 21.89 3.50
CA MET A 159 16.47 21.36 2.90
C MET A 159 16.19 19.93 3.39
N GLY A 160 14.97 19.73 3.86
CA GLY A 160 14.40 18.45 4.27
C GLY A 160 13.58 17.82 3.14
N LYS A 161 12.47 17.14 3.50
CA LYS A 161 11.65 16.39 2.55
C LYS A 161 11.00 17.31 1.51
N LEU A 162 11.06 16.92 0.23
CA LEU A 162 10.23 17.53 -0.82
C LEU A 162 8.77 17.13 -0.58
N GLN A 163 7.90 18.13 -0.46
CA GLN A 163 6.47 17.94 -0.32
C GLN A 163 5.77 18.60 -1.50
N LYS A 164 5.00 17.81 -2.23
CA LYS A 164 4.12 18.28 -3.30
C LYS A 164 2.71 18.46 -2.77
N GLU A 165 2.05 19.52 -3.20
CA GLU A 165 0.66 19.83 -2.84
C GLU A 165 -0.08 20.24 -4.11
N VAL A 166 -1.37 19.96 -4.16
CA VAL A 166 -2.27 20.43 -5.22
C VAL A 166 -3.33 21.27 -4.54
N ASP A 167 -3.53 22.48 -5.05
CA ASP A 167 -4.59 23.36 -4.56
C ASP A 167 -5.97 23.01 -5.15
N ASP A 168 -7.00 23.71 -4.70
CA ASP A 168 -8.39 23.49 -5.11
C ASP A 168 -8.63 23.70 -6.61
N GLU A 169 -7.72 24.40 -7.30
CA GLU A 169 -7.75 24.67 -8.74
C GLU A 169 -6.95 23.62 -9.55
N GLY A 170 -6.34 22.65 -8.87
CA GLY A 170 -5.53 21.60 -9.51
C GLY A 170 -4.09 22.02 -9.80
N LYS A 171 -3.63 23.17 -9.31
CA LYS A 171 -2.26 23.64 -9.50
C LYS A 171 -1.32 22.92 -8.54
N GLU A 172 -0.36 22.21 -9.10
CA GLU A 172 0.70 21.55 -8.35
C GLU A 172 1.74 22.58 -7.89
N THR A 173 2.04 22.56 -6.60
CA THR A 173 3.13 23.32 -5.97
C THR A 173 4.05 22.37 -5.21
N ALA A 174 5.28 22.80 -4.97
CA ALA A 174 6.21 22.02 -4.17
C ALA A 174 7.06 22.89 -3.26
N ARG A 175 7.42 22.34 -2.10
CA ARG A 175 8.31 22.96 -1.15
C ARG A 175 9.18 21.92 -0.47
N PHE A 176 10.40 22.31 -0.13
CA PHE A 176 11.21 21.54 0.80
C PHE A 176 10.88 21.96 2.23
N GLN A 177 10.67 20.97 3.10
CA GLN A 177 10.61 21.21 4.54
C GLN A 177 11.98 21.74 5.03
N LYS A 178 12.01 22.40 6.18
CA LYS A 178 13.28 22.82 6.79
C LYS A 178 13.96 21.62 7.44
N ARG A 179 15.27 21.44 7.20
CA ARG A 179 16.06 20.42 7.89
C ARG A 179 16.32 20.82 9.35
N THR A 180 16.18 19.84 10.23
CA THR A 180 16.52 19.85 11.66
C THR A 180 17.52 18.73 11.95
N LYS A 181 18.13 18.72 13.14
CA LYS A 181 19.11 17.70 13.53
C LYS A 181 18.57 16.26 13.52
N ASP A 182 17.27 16.09 13.70
CA ASP A 182 16.57 14.79 13.70
C ASP A 182 15.93 14.45 12.33
N THR A 183 16.21 15.24 11.29
CA THR A 183 15.72 14.96 9.95
C THR A 183 16.41 13.72 9.39
N VAL A 184 15.63 12.66 9.17
CA VAL A 184 16.13 11.37 8.66
C VAL A 184 16.13 11.24 7.14
N VAL A 185 15.43 12.12 6.42
CA VAL A 185 15.35 12.05 4.96
C VAL A 185 16.68 12.44 4.30
N SER A 186 16.98 11.81 3.16
CA SER A 186 18.08 12.15 2.27
C SER A 186 18.08 13.62 1.87
N PHE A 187 19.24 14.10 1.42
CA PHE A 187 19.34 15.43 0.84
C PHE A 187 18.53 15.52 -0.48
N PRO A 188 18.04 16.71 -0.85
CA PRO A 188 17.26 16.91 -2.07
C PRO A 188 17.90 16.26 -3.31
N PRO A 189 17.10 15.73 -4.26
CA PRO A 189 17.66 15.21 -5.49
C PRO A 189 18.39 16.33 -6.24
N LEU A 190 19.61 16.04 -6.70
CA LEU A 190 20.37 16.91 -7.58
C LEU A 190 19.80 16.83 -9.00
N ASN A 191 19.32 17.95 -9.53
CA ASN A 191 18.92 18.08 -10.92
C ASN A 191 19.71 19.23 -11.57
N PRO A 192 20.67 18.93 -12.47
CA PRO A 192 21.50 19.95 -13.12
C PRO A 192 20.71 21.06 -13.81
N ARG A 193 19.58 20.73 -14.46
CA ARG A 193 18.72 21.72 -15.14
C ARG A 193 18.07 22.67 -14.14
N ALA A 194 17.40 22.13 -13.11
CA ALA A 194 16.72 22.94 -12.10
C ALA A 194 17.72 23.82 -11.34
N LEU A 195 18.93 23.30 -11.08
CA LEU A 195 20.02 24.03 -10.44
C LEU A 195 20.54 25.16 -11.33
N ALA A 196 20.79 24.88 -12.62
CA ALA A 196 21.23 25.90 -13.57
C ALA A 196 20.22 27.04 -13.70
N LEU A 197 18.93 26.73 -13.80
CA LEU A 197 17.86 27.74 -13.86
C LEU A 197 17.80 28.55 -12.56
N THR A 198 17.91 27.89 -11.39
CA THR A 198 17.89 28.55 -10.08
C THR A 198 19.06 29.51 -9.91
N ILE A 199 20.28 29.06 -10.21
CA ILE A 199 21.48 29.89 -10.13
C ILE A 199 21.39 31.04 -11.14
N GLY A 200 20.91 30.77 -12.37
CA GLY A 200 20.77 31.76 -13.44
C GLY A 200 19.88 32.93 -13.04
N VAL A 201 18.63 32.65 -12.66
CA VAL A 201 17.66 33.71 -12.33
C VAL A 201 18.05 34.49 -11.08
N LEU A 202 18.70 33.83 -10.11
CA LEU A 202 19.18 34.51 -8.91
C LEU A 202 20.42 35.36 -9.17
N LYS A 203 21.34 34.89 -10.02
CA LYS A 203 22.49 35.70 -10.45
C LYS A 203 22.04 36.92 -11.25
N GLU A 204 21.10 36.76 -12.16
CA GLU A 204 20.49 37.88 -12.89
C GLU A 204 19.85 38.87 -11.91
N LYS A 205 19.11 38.36 -10.92
CA LYS A 205 18.48 39.19 -9.90
C LYS A 205 19.48 40.06 -9.15
N LEU A 206 20.54 39.43 -8.65
CA LEU A 206 21.59 40.13 -7.91
C LEU A 206 22.33 41.15 -8.79
N GLY A 207 22.48 40.84 -10.08
CA GLY A 207 23.00 41.78 -11.08
C GLY A 207 22.11 43.00 -11.28
N GLU A 208 20.79 42.83 -11.33
CA GLU A 208 19.82 43.93 -11.39
C GLU A 208 19.80 44.74 -10.09
N GLU A 209 19.83 44.10 -8.93
CA GLU A 209 19.84 44.80 -7.63
C GLU A 209 21.08 45.66 -7.41
N ALA A 210 22.21 45.28 -8.01
CA ALA A 210 23.43 46.09 -8.01
C ALA A 210 23.33 47.36 -8.87
N LYS A 211 22.37 47.45 -9.80
CA LYS A 211 22.15 48.65 -10.64
C LYS A 211 21.36 49.73 -9.89
N PRO A 212 21.50 51.01 -10.28
CA PRO A 212 20.61 52.07 -9.80
C PRO A 212 19.13 51.72 -10.07
N LYS A 213 18.23 52.00 -9.12
CA LYS A 213 16.79 51.66 -9.21
C LYS A 213 16.09 52.09 -10.51
N GLN A 214 16.60 53.11 -11.19
CA GLN A 214 16.05 53.66 -12.44
C GLN A 214 16.42 52.81 -13.67
N GLU A 215 17.42 51.94 -13.55
CA GLU A 215 17.99 51.09 -14.61
C GLU A 215 17.71 49.60 -14.39
N GLN A 216 17.00 49.25 -13.31
CA GLN A 216 16.64 47.86 -12.99
C GLN A 216 15.53 47.38 -13.92
N GLU A 217 15.76 46.24 -14.56
CA GLU A 217 14.77 45.56 -15.39
C GLU A 217 14.15 44.36 -14.66
N LEU A 218 12.94 43.97 -15.07
CA LEU A 218 12.33 42.74 -14.58
C LEU A 218 13.01 41.54 -15.24
N ILE A 219 13.31 40.53 -14.43
CA ILE A 219 13.90 39.29 -14.91
C ILE A 219 12.87 38.54 -15.74
N ALA A 220 13.29 38.03 -16.91
CA ALA A 220 12.42 37.24 -17.76
C ALA A 220 11.87 36.02 -17.01
N ASN A 221 10.57 35.77 -17.15
CA ASN A 221 9.94 34.61 -16.54
C ASN A 221 10.39 33.32 -17.22
N GLN A 222 11.14 32.50 -16.48
CA GLN A 222 11.61 31.19 -16.96
C GLN A 222 10.72 30.04 -16.48
N SER A 223 9.69 30.33 -15.67
CA SER A 223 8.75 29.34 -15.18
C SER A 223 7.65 29.08 -16.21
N ILE A 224 7.33 27.81 -16.43
CA ILE A 224 6.20 27.39 -17.29
C ILE A 224 4.89 27.24 -16.51
N LYS A 225 4.93 27.24 -15.17
CA LYS A 225 3.76 27.06 -14.29
C LYS A 225 3.32 28.36 -13.59
N LEU A 226 4.15 29.40 -13.57
CA LEU A 226 3.85 30.66 -12.89
C LEU A 226 3.57 31.80 -13.88
N SER A 227 2.63 32.67 -13.53
CA SER A 227 2.49 33.95 -14.22
C SER A 227 3.70 34.84 -13.95
N ASP A 228 3.89 35.91 -14.74
CA ASP A 228 4.99 36.85 -14.52
C ASP A 228 4.94 37.46 -13.11
N GLU A 229 3.76 37.83 -12.62
CA GLU A 229 3.57 38.37 -11.27
C GLU A 229 3.95 37.37 -10.18
N GLU A 230 3.53 36.10 -10.34
CA GLU A 230 3.86 35.03 -9.41
C GLU A 230 5.36 34.73 -9.41
N PHE A 231 5.98 34.71 -10.59
CA PHE A 231 7.41 34.49 -10.75
C PHE A 231 8.24 35.62 -10.13
N GLN A 232 7.89 36.89 -10.38
CA GLN A 232 8.55 38.02 -9.72
C GLN A 232 8.38 37.96 -8.19
N LYS A 233 7.20 37.56 -7.71
CA LYS A 233 6.96 37.34 -6.28
C LYS A 233 7.79 36.20 -5.70
N LEU A 234 8.02 35.13 -6.45
CA LEU A 234 8.91 34.04 -6.04
C LEU A 234 10.37 34.52 -5.97
N LEU A 235 10.84 35.20 -7.01
CA LEU A 235 12.19 35.76 -7.07
C LEU A 235 12.46 36.79 -5.98
N SER A 236 11.47 37.61 -5.61
CA SER A 236 11.59 38.58 -4.53
C SER A 236 11.91 37.95 -3.17
N THR A 237 11.63 36.65 -2.99
CA THR A 237 11.97 35.93 -1.76
C THR A 237 13.46 35.58 -1.65
N GLU A 238 14.19 35.56 -2.78
CA GLU A 238 15.60 35.12 -2.89
C GLU A 238 15.89 33.80 -2.16
N ASN A 239 14.87 32.95 -2.12
CA ASN A 239 14.92 31.70 -1.40
C ASN A 239 15.26 30.60 -2.41
N PHE A 240 16.52 30.20 -2.41
CA PHE A 240 17.03 29.13 -3.27
C PHE A 240 16.12 27.91 -3.24
N SER A 241 15.71 27.44 -2.05
CA SER A 241 14.90 26.23 -1.91
C SER A 241 13.53 26.34 -2.57
N LYS A 242 12.89 27.52 -2.55
CA LYS A 242 11.60 27.73 -3.21
C LYS A 242 11.74 27.78 -4.73
N ILE A 243 12.76 28.48 -5.22
CA ILE A 243 13.02 28.61 -6.67
C ILE A 243 13.45 27.25 -7.25
N TYR A 244 14.33 26.54 -6.56
CA TYR A 244 14.75 25.20 -6.94
C TYR A 244 13.58 24.22 -6.97
N ALA A 245 12.72 24.23 -5.94
CA ALA A 245 11.52 23.39 -5.93
C ALA A 245 10.60 23.68 -7.13
N GLN A 246 10.44 24.96 -7.48
CA GLN A 246 9.62 25.38 -8.62
C GLN A 246 10.16 24.80 -9.94
N PHE A 247 11.45 24.99 -10.24
CA PHE A 247 12.03 24.45 -11.47
C PHE A 247 12.12 22.92 -11.48
N LEU A 248 12.24 22.30 -10.31
CA LEU A 248 12.28 20.85 -10.19
C LEU A 248 10.93 20.20 -10.55
N ILE A 249 9.79 20.81 -10.22
CA ILE A 249 8.45 20.30 -10.62
C ILE A 249 8.01 20.75 -12.01
N GLU A 250 8.83 21.54 -12.69
CA GLU A 250 8.64 22.02 -14.06
C GLU A 250 9.51 21.26 -15.08
N MET A 251 10.00 20.08 -14.70
CA MET A 251 10.64 19.17 -15.63
C MET A 251 9.71 18.93 -16.83
N PRO A 252 10.15 19.21 -18.07
CA PRO A 252 9.31 19.06 -19.26
C PRO A 252 8.70 17.67 -19.40
N GLU A 253 9.43 16.65 -18.94
CA GLU A 253 9.04 15.25 -18.93
C GLU A 253 7.76 14.99 -18.14
N TYR A 254 7.42 15.86 -17.19
CA TYR A 254 6.21 15.80 -16.36
C TYR A 254 5.19 16.90 -16.67
N SER A 255 5.33 17.59 -17.82
CA SER A 255 4.28 18.48 -18.31
C SER A 255 3.00 17.71 -18.65
N THR A 256 1.84 18.38 -18.56
CA THR A 256 0.53 17.76 -18.87
C THR A 256 0.51 17.10 -20.25
N GLU A 257 1.12 17.73 -21.26
CA GLU A 257 1.21 17.18 -22.62
C GLU A 257 2.03 15.89 -22.65
N LYS A 258 3.20 15.85 -22.00
CA LYS A 258 4.03 14.64 -21.94
C LYS A 258 3.40 13.54 -21.09
N LEU A 259 2.65 13.88 -20.04
CA LEU A 259 1.91 12.88 -19.27
C LEU A 259 0.76 12.25 -20.07
N GLN A 260 0.17 12.93 -21.05
CA GLN A 260 -0.82 12.28 -21.93
C GLN A 260 -0.21 11.21 -22.83
N GLU A 261 1.09 11.29 -23.13
CA GLU A 261 1.83 10.20 -23.76
C GLU A 261 2.10 9.10 -22.73
N ILE A 262 1.35 8.00 -22.85
CA ILE A 262 1.44 6.89 -21.91
C ILE A 262 2.37 5.77 -22.40
N ARG A 263 2.92 5.84 -23.62
CA ARG A 263 3.88 4.83 -24.11
C ARG A 263 5.17 4.86 -23.30
N GLY A 264 5.82 3.71 -23.25
CA GLY A 264 6.95 3.47 -22.37
C GLY A 264 7.25 1.98 -22.27
N THR A 265 8.04 1.61 -21.26
CA THR A 265 8.45 0.21 -21.06
C THR A 265 8.60 -0.10 -19.58
N TRP A 266 8.16 -1.31 -19.20
CA TRP A 266 8.44 -1.89 -17.90
C TRP A 266 9.87 -2.45 -17.85
N VAL A 267 10.67 -1.99 -16.89
CA VAL A 267 11.92 -2.65 -16.51
C VAL A 267 11.71 -3.37 -15.19
N THR A 268 12.24 -4.58 -15.10
CA THR A 268 12.18 -5.39 -13.88
C THR A 268 13.57 -5.55 -13.30
N TYR A 269 13.79 -4.99 -12.13
CA TYR A 269 14.97 -5.21 -11.31
C TYR A 269 14.73 -6.46 -10.46
N LYS A 270 15.61 -7.45 -10.62
CA LYS A 270 15.37 -8.80 -10.09
C LYS A 270 15.67 -8.90 -8.61
N LYS A 271 14.93 -9.76 -7.91
CA LYS A 271 15.22 -10.08 -6.50
C LYS A 271 16.70 -10.42 -6.31
N GLY A 272 17.37 -9.71 -5.42
CA GLY A 272 18.79 -9.88 -5.11
C GLY A 272 19.77 -9.26 -6.10
N SER A 273 19.31 -8.54 -7.13
CA SER A 273 20.21 -7.78 -8.00
C SER A 273 20.83 -6.59 -7.27
N ASP A 274 21.86 -6.00 -7.88
CA ASP A 274 22.43 -4.75 -7.41
C ASP A 274 21.41 -3.61 -7.57
N ALA A 275 21.26 -2.81 -6.51
CA ALA A 275 20.36 -1.67 -6.48
C ALA A 275 20.87 -0.45 -7.28
N HIS A 276 22.15 -0.40 -7.67
CA HIS A 276 22.72 0.78 -8.34
C HIS A 276 22.00 1.14 -9.63
N GLU A 277 21.62 0.17 -10.47
CA GLU A 277 20.91 0.43 -11.72
C GLU A 277 19.52 1.03 -11.48
N LEU A 278 18.80 0.49 -10.48
CA LEU A 278 17.49 0.98 -10.07
C LEU A 278 17.60 2.42 -9.57
N VAL A 279 18.51 2.70 -8.63
CA VAL A 279 18.74 4.05 -8.09
C VAL A 279 19.10 5.04 -9.19
N LYS A 280 20.07 4.68 -10.03
CA LYS A 280 20.55 5.53 -11.14
C LYS A 280 19.41 5.91 -12.09
N SER A 281 18.47 5.00 -12.34
CA SER A 281 17.31 5.27 -13.20
C SER A 281 16.32 6.31 -12.65
N MET A 282 16.44 6.67 -11.37
CA MET A 282 15.58 7.61 -10.66
C MET A 282 16.30 8.92 -10.31
N GLU A 283 17.61 9.02 -10.53
CA GLU A 283 18.41 10.20 -10.21
C GLU A 283 17.91 11.44 -10.96
N GLY A 284 17.87 12.57 -10.24
CA GLY A 284 17.46 13.86 -10.79
C GLY A 284 15.96 14.06 -10.98
N TYR A 285 15.12 13.03 -10.82
CA TYR A 285 13.67 13.18 -10.90
C TYR A 285 13.05 13.59 -9.53
N PRO A 286 12.03 14.47 -9.49
CA PRO A 286 11.28 14.85 -8.28
C PRO A 286 10.35 13.73 -7.77
N LEU A 287 10.91 12.56 -7.48
CA LEU A 287 10.17 11.44 -6.96
C LEU A 287 10.05 11.55 -5.44
N GLU A 288 8.86 11.31 -4.90
CA GLU A 288 8.66 11.15 -3.46
C GLU A 288 8.97 9.71 -3.00
N TRP A 289 9.64 8.91 -3.84
CA TRP A 289 9.90 7.49 -3.63
C TRP A 289 11.16 7.28 -2.80
N CYS A 290 11.05 6.64 -1.64
CA CYS A 290 12.21 6.26 -0.83
C CYS A 290 13.13 5.24 -1.54
N THR A 291 12.64 4.55 -2.58
CA THR A 291 13.44 3.63 -3.41
C THR A 291 14.51 4.37 -4.21
N ALA A 292 14.42 5.69 -4.38
CA ALA A 292 15.51 6.47 -4.95
C ALA A 292 16.80 6.41 -4.08
N ASP A 293 16.71 5.97 -2.83
CA ASP A 293 17.86 5.74 -1.98
C ASP A 293 18.39 4.30 -2.08
N TYR A 294 19.72 4.14 -2.16
CA TYR A 294 20.36 2.85 -2.39
C TYR A 294 20.03 1.77 -1.36
N ASP A 295 20.18 2.03 -0.05
CA ASP A 295 19.94 0.98 0.93
C ASP A 295 18.46 0.62 1.02
N THR A 296 17.57 1.57 0.73
CA THR A 296 16.13 1.30 0.60
C THR A 296 15.85 0.40 -0.60
N ALA A 297 16.37 0.73 -1.78
CA ALA A 297 16.25 -0.10 -2.97
C ALA A 297 16.84 -1.50 -2.77
N GLN A 298 18.02 -1.59 -2.15
CA GLN A 298 18.69 -2.86 -1.86
C GLN A 298 17.86 -3.74 -0.93
N ASN A 299 17.25 -3.16 0.10
CA ASN A 299 16.35 -3.89 1.00
C ASN A 299 15.06 -4.34 0.31
N GLN A 300 14.49 -3.51 -0.57
CA GLN A 300 13.31 -3.90 -1.35
C GLN A 300 13.63 -5.04 -2.34
N LEU A 301 14.76 -4.97 -3.04
CA LEU A 301 15.22 -6.02 -3.95
C LEU A 301 15.58 -7.32 -3.22
N ARG A 302 15.96 -7.28 -1.94
CA ARG A 302 16.08 -8.51 -1.12
C ARG A 302 14.72 -9.18 -0.88
N GLY A 303 13.66 -8.39 -0.80
CA GLY A 303 12.29 -8.85 -0.58
C GLY A 303 11.66 -9.49 -1.82
N GLY A 304 11.83 -8.89 -2.99
CA GLY A 304 11.23 -9.36 -4.24
C GLY A 304 11.71 -8.57 -5.46
N ASP A 305 11.15 -8.88 -6.62
CA ASP A 305 11.36 -8.09 -7.84
C ASP A 305 10.83 -6.65 -7.64
N PHE A 306 11.43 -5.69 -8.31
CA PHE A 306 10.97 -4.31 -8.34
C PHE A 306 10.73 -3.90 -9.79
N HIS A 307 9.49 -3.51 -10.11
CA HIS A 307 9.10 -3.13 -11.46
C HIS A 307 8.98 -1.61 -11.54
N VAL A 308 9.62 -0.99 -12.51
CA VAL A 308 9.44 0.43 -12.82
C VAL A 308 8.99 0.59 -14.26
N TYR A 309 7.97 1.39 -14.47
CA TYR A 309 7.56 1.83 -15.79
C TYR A 309 8.22 3.16 -16.11
N TYR A 310 8.89 3.19 -17.25
CA TYR A 310 9.51 4.39 -17.79
C TYR A 310 8.75 4.87 -19.02
N SER A 311 8.25 6.10 -18.98
CA SER A 311 7.69 6.79 -20.13
C SER A 311 8.77 7.24 -21.12
N LEU A 312 8.36 7.42 -22.36
CA LEU A 312 9.25 7.95 -23.41
C LEU A 312 9.63 9.41 -23.12
N ASN A 313 10.91 9.74 -23.27
CA ASN A 313 11.39 11.12 -23.34
C ASN A 313 11.13 11.71 -24.75
N GLU A 314 11.57 12.95 -24.98
CA GLU A 314 11.40 13.62 -26.28
C GLU A 314 12.16 12.93 -27.43
N SER A 315 13.24 12.22 -27.11
CA SER A 315 14.02 11.41 -28.06
C SER A 315 13.39 10.04 -28.35
N GLY A 316 12.27 9.71 -27.70
CA GLY A 316 11.58 8.43 -27.86
C GLY A 316 12.17 7.29 -27.04
N GLU A 317 12.98 7.58 -26.03
CA GLU A 317 13.64 6.60 -25.15
C GLU A 317 12.85 6.45 -23.84
N ALA A 318 12.59 5.21 -23.42
CA ALA A 318 11.86 4.92 -22.18
C ALA A 318 12.76 5.09 -20.94
N VAL A 319 12.97 6.34 -20.50
CA VAL A 319 13.86 6.69 -19.38
C VAL A 319 13.21 7.52 -18.29
N VAL A 320 11.97 7.97 -18.46
CA VAL A 320 11.27 8.84 -17.49
C VAL A 320 10.49 7.99 -16.48
N PRO A 321 10.92 7.82 -15.22
CA PRO A 321 10.22 7.00 -14.25
C PRO A 321 8.84 7.59 -13.93
N ARG A 322 7.82 6.75 -13.95
CA ARG A 322 6.42 7.20 -13.81
C ARG A 322 5.55 6.36 -12.88
N LEU A 323 5.83 5.06 -12.80
CA LEU A 323 5.10 4.12 -11.97
C LEU A 323 6.06 3.05 -11.42
N ALA A 324 5.89 2.65 -10.17
CA ALA A 324 6.67 1.57 -9.58
C ALA A 324 5.79 0.56 -8.82
N ILE A 325 6.14 -0.72 -8.92
CA ILE A 325 5.52 -1.83 -8.19
C ILE A 325 6.60 -2.57 -7.43
N ARG A 326 6.50 -2.59 -6.10
CA ARG A 326 7.37 -3.37 -5.23
C ARG A 326 6.76 -4.74 -4.99
N MET A 327 7.53 -5.80 -5.23
CA MET A 327 7.15 -7.15 -4.86
C MET A 327 7.76 -7.56 -3.51
N GLN A 328 7.06 -8.43 -2.80
CA GLN A 328 7.57 -9.21 -1.68
C GLN A 328 7.37 -10.68 -2.06
N ASN A 329 8.48 -11.38 -2.30
CA ASN A 329 8.49 -12.66 -2.98
C ASN A 329 7.75 -12.56 -4.33
N ASP A 330 6.67 -13.31 -4.49
CA ASP A 330 5.80 -13.41 -5.67
C ASP A 330 4.51 -12.57 -5.55
N HIS A 331 4.39 -11.71 -4.53
CA HIS A 331 3.20 -10.91 -4.25
C HIS A 331 3.51 -9.41 -4.31
N ILE A 332 2.53 -8.58 -4.69
CA ILE A 332 2.63 -7.13 -4.60
C ILE A 332 2.64 -6.74 -3.12
N ALA A 333 3.68 -6.00 -2.69
CA ALA A 333 3.93 -5.70 -1.28
C ALA A 333 3.07 -4.53 -0.75
N GLU A 334 2.75 -3.57 -1.60
CA GLU A 334 2.06 -2.33 -1.24
C GLU A 334 1.47 -1.66 -2.48
N ASP A 335 0.79 -0.54 -2.29
CA ASP A 335 0.23 0.25 -3.39
C ASP A 335 1.33 0.68 -4.39
N PRO A 336 1.10 0.52 -5.72
CA PRO A 336 1.97 1.06 -6.74
C PRO A 336 2.17 2.56 -6.55
N ARG A 337 3.42 2.99 -6.69
CA ARG A 337 3.83 4.38 -6.51
C ARG A 337 3.77 5.11 -7.83
N GLY A 338 3.14 6.28 -7.87
CA GLY A 338 3.21 7.21 -8.99
C GLY A 338 3.95 8.49 -8.63
N ILE A 339 3.96 9.43 -9.57
CA ILE A 339 4.71 10.69 -9.51
C ILE A 339 3.92 11.88 -8.96
N ALA A 340 2.59 11.72 -8.83
CA ALA A 340 1.69 12.74 -8.31
C ALA A 340 1.85 12.87 -6.77
N PRO A 341 1.34 13.96 -6.16
CA PRO A 341 1.50 14.21 -4.73
C PRO A 341 1.11 13.01 -3.86
N ASN A 342 1.91 12.75 -2.82
CA ASN A 342 1.77 11.60 -1.92
C ASN A 342 2.00 10.26 -2.62
N GLN A 343 2.85 10.24 -3.64
CA GLN A 343 3.15 9.05 -4.47
C GLN A 343 1.92 8.48 -5.20
N ASN A 344 0.90 9.31 -5.43
CA ASN A 344 -0.28 8.90 -6.19
C ASN A 344 0.05 8.73 -7.68
N LEU A 345 -0.80 7.98 -8.37
CA LEU A 345 -0.75 7.86 -9.83
C LEU A 345 -1.11 9.21 -10.47
N ASP A 346 -0.44 9.54 -11.57
CA ASP A 346 -0.95 10.62 -12.42
C ASP A 346 -2.26 10.18 -13.12
N PRO A 347 -3.09 11.14 -13.58
CA PRO A 347 -4.41 10.83 -14.11
C PRO A 347 -4.45 9.92 -15.35
N TYR A 348 -3.33 9.79 -16.06
CA TYR A 348 -3.29 9.12 -17.37
C TYR A 348 -2.67 7.72 -17.32
N ILE A 349 -1.86 7.40 -16.31
CA ILE A 349 -1.07 6.15 -16.28
C ILE A 349 -1.86 4.91 -15.83
N VAL A 350 -3.08 5.08 -15.33
CA VAL A 350 -3.92 3.99 -14.80
C VAL A 350 -4.05 2.79 -15.76
N PRO A 351 -4.31 2.97 -17.07
CA PRO A 351 -4.43 1.83 -18.00
C PRO A 351 -3.17 0.97 -18.07
N VAL A 352 -1.98 1.58 -17.99
CA VAL A 352 -0.69 0.87 -18.00
C VAL A 352 -0.53 0.02 -16.74
N LEU A 353 -0.93 0.56 -15.57
CA LEU A 353 -0.95 -0.22 -14.34
C LEU A 353 -1.91 -1.39 -14.44
N GLU A 354 -3.14 -1.16 -14.92
CA GLU A 354 -4.15 -2.21 -15.02
C GLU A 354 -3.76 -3.33 -15.96
N GLU A 355 -3.06 -3.02 -17.05
CA GLU A 355 -2.49 -4.03 -17.94
C GLU A 355 -1.40 -4.83 -17.23
N LYS A 356 -0.47 -4.16 -16.54
CA LYS A 356 0.60 -4.82 -15.78
C LYS A 356 0.04 -5.73 -14.68
N LEU A 357 -1.02 -5.31 -13.99
CA LEU A 357 -1.63 -6.09 -12.92
C LEU A 357 -2.19 -7.44 -13.41
N LYS A 358 -2.59 -7.55 -14.68
CA LYS A 358 -3.06 -8.82 -15.26
C LYS A 358 -1.95 -9.87 -15.35
N GLU A 359 -0.69 -9.45 -15.51
CA GLU A 359 0.45 -10.36 -15.58
C GLU A 359 0.69 -11.10 -14.26
N PHE A 360 0.27 -10.53 -13.13
CA PHE A 360 0.37 -11.16 -11.82
C PHE A 360 -0.79 -12.13 -11.52
N GLY A 361 -1.69 -12.36 -12.49
CA GLY A 361 -2.79 -13.31 -12.37
C GLY A 361 -3.70 -13.03 -11.16
N PRO A 362 -4.09 -14.06 -10.38
CA PRO A 362 -4.93 -13.89 -9.19
C PRO A 362 -4.37 -12.89 -8.16
N GLN A 363 -3.05 -12.72 -8.09
CA GLN A 363 -2.40 -11.80 -7.15
C GLN A 363 -2.66 -10.32 -7.51
N GLY A 364 -2.70 -9.98 -8.79
CA GLY A 364 -3.02 -8.62 -9.24
C GLY A 364 -4.44 -8.19 -8.87
N TYR A 365 -5.41 -9.13 -8.93
CA TYR A 365 -6.78 -8.88 -8.47
C TYR A 365 -6.87 -8.82 -6.94
N ALA A 366 -6.16 -9.73 -6.25
CA ALA A 366 -6.12 -9.74 -4.78
C ALA A 366 -5.52 -8.45 -4.20
N TYR A 367 -4.56 -7.83 -4.89
CA TYR A 367 -3.98 -6.55 -4.50
C TYR A 367 -5.04 -5.44 -4.37
N LYS A 368 -5.91 -5.26 -5.39
CA LYS A 368 -6.93 -4.19 -5.37
C LYS A 368 -7.86 -4.34 -4.15
N GLU A 369 -8.22 -5.58 -3.83
CA GLU A 369 -9.03 -5.89 -2.65
C GLU A 369 -8.29 -5.61 -1.34
N LYS A 370 -7.03 -6.08 -1.19
CA LYS A 370 -6.20 -5.84 0.01
C LYS A 370 -5.99 -4.35 0.27
N SER A 371 -5.66 -3.57 -0.77
CA SER A 371 -5.47 -2.13 -0.66
C SER A 371 -6.74 -1.43 -0.19
N ALA A 372 -7.90 -1.75 -0.79
CA ALA A 372 -9.18 -1.19 -0.39
C ALA A 372 -9.56 -1.56 1.05
N ASP A 373 -9.38 -2.83 1.43
CA ASP A 373 -9.67 -3.32 2.77
C ASP A 373 -8.77 -2.64 3.84
N MET A 374 -7.46 -2.48 3.57
CA MET A 374 -6.54 -1.81 4.51
C MET A 374 -6.82 -0.31 4.66
N LYS A 375 -7.13 0.39 3.55
CA LYS A 375 -7.58 1.79 3.60
C LYS A 375 -8.83 1.93 4.46
N ARG A 376 -9.82 1.07 4.23
CA ARG A 376 -11.08 1.08 4.98
C ARG A 376 -10.87 0.79 6.47
N LEU A 377 -10.01 -0.17 6.81
CA LEU A 377 -9.69 -0.50 8.20
C LEU A 377 -8.99 0.67 8.91
N THR A 378 -8.07 1.36 8.23
CA THR A 378 -7.39 2.56 8.76
C THR A 378 -8.36 3.73 8.95
N GLU A 379 -9.31 3.95 8.03
CA GLU A 379 -10.38 4.96 8.19
C GLU A 379 -11.22 4.70 9.45
N ILE A 380 -11.62 3.45 9.69
CA ILE A 380 -12.39 3.04 10.87
C ILE A 380 -11.58 3.27 12.14
N GLU A 381 -10.30 2.84 12.17
CA GLU A 381 -9.43 3.06 13.32
C GLU A 381 -9.30 4.56 13.65
N ASN A 382 -9.12 5.40 12.63
CA ASN A 382 -9.02 6.86 12.80
C ASN A 382 -10.33 7.48 13.31
N ARG A 383 -11.49 6.99 12.85
CA ARG A 383 -12.80 7.41 13.39
C ARG A 383 -12.94 7.07 14.86
N VAL A 384 -12.59 5.84 15.26
CA VAL A 384 -12.63 5.40 16.66
C VAL A 384 -11.68 6.24 17.53
N LYS A 385 -10.45 6.52 17.05
CA LYS A 385 -9.49 7.40 17.76
C LYS A 385 -10.01 8.83 17.95
N GLN A 386 -10.88 9.30 17.05
CA GLN A 386 -11.55 10.60 17.12
C GLN A 386 -12.87 10.56 17.90
N GLU A 387 -13.18 9.45 18.58
CA GLU A 387 -14.42 9.23 19.32
C GLU A 387 -15.69 9.40 18.46
N LYS A 388 -15.59 9.18 17.15
CA LYS A 388 -16.72 9.24 16.22
C LYS A 388 -17.44 7.88 16.17
N GLU A 389 -18.76 7.93 16.07
CA GLU A 389 -19.59 6.74 15.87
C GLU A 389 -19.31 6.06 14.52
N LEU A 390 -19.41 4.73 14.52
CA LEU A 390 -19.27 3.92 13.32
C LEU A 390 -20.63 3.72 12.66
N THR A 391 -20.66 3.86 11.34
CA THR A 391 -21.87 3.63 10.54
C THR A 391 -22.16 2.13 10.37
N LYS A 392 -23.35 1.79 9.86
CA LYS A 392 -23.69 0.40 9.49
C LYS A 392 -22.64 -0.23 8.57
N ASP A 393 -22.18 0.51 7.56
CA ASP A 393 -21.18 0.02 6.61
C ASP A 393 -19.82 -0.21 7.28
N ASP A 394 -19.41 0.68 8.20
CA ASP A 394 -18.19 0.52 8.99
C ASP A 394 -18.25 -0.74 9.86
N LEU A 395 -19.39 -0.97 10.53
CA LEU A 395 -19.60 -2.14 11.39
C LEU A 395 -19.71 -3.43 10.58
N THR A 396 -20.44 -3.42 9.47
CA THR A 396 -20.60 -4.58 8.58
C THR A 396 -19.24 -5.03 8.04
N PHE A 397 -18.38 -4.06 7.68
CA PHE A 397 -16.99 -4.32 7.30
C PHE A 397 -16.16 -4.85 8.47
N LEU A 398 -16.15 -4.17 9.62
CA LEU A 398 -15.33 -4.52 10.79
C LEU A 398 -15.67 -5.92 11.36
N TYR A 399 -16.95 -6.29 11.36
CA TYR A 399 -17.41 -7.60 11.80
C TYR A 399 -17.31 -8.68 10.69
N GLU A 400 -16.80 -8.33 9.50
CA GLU A 400 -16.58 -9.23 8.36
C GLU A 400 -17.85 -9.98 7.92
N ILE A 401 -19.01 -9.31 7.99
CA ILE A 401 -20.33 -9.92 7.75
C ILE A 401 -20.46 -10.39 6.30
N ASP A 402 -20.01 -9.57 5.35
CA ASP A 402 -20.10 -9.89 3.91
C ASP A 402 -18.91 -10.72 3.44
N LYS A 403 -17.70 -10.30 3.81
CA LYS A 403 -16.44 -10.92 3.42
C LYS A 403 -15.35 -10.73 4.48
N PRO A 404 -14.37 -11.66 4.56
CA PRO A 404 -13.17 -11.46 5.37
C PRO A 404 -12.38 -10.24 4.89
N ILE A 405 -11.79 -9.50 5.83
CA ILE A 405 -10.86 -8.41 5.56
C ILE A 405 -9.49 -9.00 5.19
N LYS A 406 -8.90 -8.56 4.09
CA LYS A 406 -7.58 -9.03 3.62
C LYS A 406 -6.51 -7.95 3.81
N GLY A 407 -5.40 -8.31 4.44
CA GLY A 407 -4.18 -7.48 4.52
C GLY A 407 -3.03 -8.02 3.68
N PHE A 408 -1.88 -7.34 3.72
CA PHE A 408 -0.66 -7.79 3.05
C PHE A 408 0.15 -8.80 3.88
N GLY A 409 -0.12 -8.92 5.19
CA GLY A 409 0.47 -9.93 6.06
C GLY A 409 -0.13 -11.33 5.89
N TYR A 410 0.57 -12.33 6.44
CA TYR A 410 0.17 -13.73 6.40
C TYR A 410 -0.92 -14.09 7.43
N GLN A 411 -1.06 -13.27 8.48
CA GLN A 411 -2.02 -13.47 9.55
C GLN A 411 -3.18 -12.48 9.42
N LYS A 412 -4.30 -12.78 10.09
CA LYS A 412 -5.41 -11.85 10.19
C LYS A 412 -4.96 -10.56 10.88
N ASP A 413 -5.37 -9.42 10.34
CA ASP A 413 -4.96 -8.11 10.88
C ASP A 413 -5.40 -7.98 12.36
N PRO A 414 -4.47 -7.73 13.30
CA PRO A 414 -4.79 -7.67 14.72
C PRO A 414 -5.76 -6.54 15.06
N ARG A 415 -5.78 -5.44 14.28
CA ARG A 415 -6.67 -4.29 14.49
C ARG A 415 -8.14 -4.70 14.50
N ILE A 416 -8.52 -5.72 13.72
CA ILE A 416 -9.91 -6.19 13.66
C ILE A 416 -10.39 -6.64 15.05
N ASN A 417 -9.57 -7.41 15.76
CA ASN A 417 -9.92 -7.88 17.10
C ASN A 417 -9.83 -6.76 18.13
N GLU A 418 -8.79 -5.93 18.07
CA GLU A 418 -8.59 -4.81 18.99
C GLU A 418 -9.76 -3.80 18.91
N LEU A 419 -10.16 -3.42 17.69
CA LEU A 419 -11.28 -2.51 17.46
C LEU A 419 -12.61 -3.12 17.90
N ARG A 420 -12.80 -4.44 17.79
CA ARG A 420 -14.02 -5.12 18.24
C ARG A 420 -14.08 -5.30 19.76
N GLN A 421 -12.95 -5.53 20.43
CA GLN A 421 -12.89 -5.68 21.89
C GLN A 421 -13.32 -4.42 22.63
N GLY A 422 -13.09 -3.24 22.05
CA GLY A 422 -13.55 -1.97 22.60
C GLY A 422 -15.04 -1.66 22.39
N ARG A 423 -15.83 -2.59 21.83
CA ARG A 423 -17.22 -2.34 21.42
C ARG A 423 -18.23 -3.22 22.15
N ASN A 424 -19.48 -2.76 22.17
CA ASN A 424 -20.61 -3.55 22.61
C ASN A 424 -21.31 -4.18 21.41
N ALA A 425 -21.12 -5.49 21.23
CA ALA A 425 -21.71 -6.24 20.12
C ALA A 425 -23.26 -6.18 20.11
N GLU A 426 -23.91 -6.07 21.27
CA GLU A 426 -25.38 -5.96 21.34
C GLU A 426 -25.89 -4.65 20.71
N GLU A 427 -25.21 -3.53 20.97
CA GLU A 427 -25.57 -2.25 20.35
C GLU A 427 -25.21 -2.22 18.88
N ASP A 428 -24.08 -2.82 18.50
CA ASP A 428 -23.66 -2.91 17.10
C ASP A 428 -24.64 -3.75 16.27
N MET A 429 -25.22 -4.82 16.83
CA MET A 429 -26.24 -5.63 16.14
C MET A 429 -27.49 -4.81 15.78
N LEU A 430 -27.92 -3.86 16.61
CA LEU A 430 -29.07 -3.00 16.31
C LEU A 430 -28.83 -2.17 15.04
N VAL A 431 -27.59 -1.69 14.87
CA VAL A 431 -27.17 -0.90 13.72
C VAL A 431 -26.97 -1.78 12.48
N ILE A 432 -26.30 -2.92 12.63
CA ILE A 432 -25.99 -3.84 11.52
C ILE A 432 -27.26 -4.48 10.95
N PHE A 433 -28.16 -4.94 11.84
CA PHE A 433 -29.40 -5.63 11.47
C PHE A 433 -30.57 -4.66 11.23
N GLU A 434 -30.38 -3.36 11.46
CA GLU A 434 -31.44 -2.34 11.33
C GLU A 434 -32.73 -2.74 12.06
N CYS A 435 -32.58 -3.13 13.32
CA CYS A 435 -33.67 -3.64 14.15
C CYS A 435 -33.61 -3.08 15.58
N THR A 436 -34.72 -3.17 16.30
CA THR A 436 -34.78 -2.80 17.73
C THR A 436 -34.41 -3.98 18.62
N ARG A 437 -34.09 -3.73 19.90
CA ARG A 437 -33.71 -4.77 20.86
C ARG A 437 -34.78 -5.86 20.98
N GLU A 438 -36.06 -5.48 20.90
CA GLU A 438 -37.20 -6.39 21.00
C GLU A 438 -37.36 -7.30 19.78
N GLN A 439 -36.73 -6.95 18.66
CA GLN A 439 -36.70 -7.73 17.43
C GLN A 439 -35.55 -8.73 17.38
N ILE A 440 -34.64 -8.71 18.37
CA ILE A 440 -33.57 -9.69 18.55
C ILE A 440 -33.98 -10.69 19.64
N ALA A 441 -34.05 -11.97 19.29
CA ALA A 441 -34.29 -13.05 20.24
C ALA A 441 -32.98 -13.80 20.54
N HIS A 442 -32.68 -14.00 21.82
CA HIS A 442 -31.52 -14.77 22.29
C HIS A 442 -31.91 -16.16 22.82
N ALA A 443 -33.19 -16.37 23.13
CA ALA A 443 -33.74 -17.64 23.54
C ALA A 443 -35.01 -17.95 22.75
N PRO A 444 -35.36 -19.23 22.54
CA PRO A 444 -36.55 -19.59 21.76
C PRO A 444 -37.86 -19.08 22.36
N SER A 445 -37.89 -18.84 23.68
CA SER A 445 -39.05 -18.24 24.37
C SER A 445 -39.29 -16.76 24.05
N GLN A 446 -38.31 -16.06 23.46
CA GLN A 446 -38.41 -14.66 23.07
C GLN A 446 -38.89 -14.49 21.61
N ILE A 447 -38.90 -15.58 20.84
CA ILE A 447 -39.28 -15.54 19.42
C ILE A 447 -40.78 -15.23 19.30
N ASN A 448 -41.09 -14.26 18.44
CA ASN A 448 -42.44 -13.87 18.07
C ASN A 448 -42.46 -13.44 16.58
N GLU A 449 -43.64 -13.06 16.08
CA GLU A 449 -43.83 -12.65 14.67
C GLU A 449 -43.00 -11.43 14.24
N ASN A 450 -42.58 -10.58 15.19
CA ASN A 450 -41.76 -9.40 14.94
C ASN A 450 -40.25 -9.66 15.07
N THR A 451 -39.83 -10.89 15.40
CA THR A 451 -38.42 -11.27 15.52
C THR A 451 -37.75 -11.21 14.15
N LYS A 452 -36.79 -10.29 14.00
CA LYS A 452 -35.96 -10.14 12.80
C LYS A 452 -34.64 -10.88 12.88
N ALA A 453 -34.07 -10.99 14.08
CA ALA A 453 -32.80 -11.63 14.32
C ALA A 453 -32.88 -12.64 15.47
N TYR A 454 -32.24 -13.80 15.30
CA TYR A 454 -32.02 -14.78 16.36
C TYR A 454 -30.53 -14.95 16.60
N VAL A 455 -30.08 -14.75 17.85
CA VAL A 455 -28.68 -14.84 18.25
C VAL A 455 -28.57 -15.65 19.54
N GLY A 456 -28.48 -16.98 19.40
CA GLY A 456 -28.56 -17.88 20.54
C GLY A 456 -28.30 -19.35 20.20
N GLN A 457 -28.27 -20.17 21.24
CA GLN A 457 -28.03 -21.61 21.13
C GLN A 457 -29.23 -22.33 20.49
N LEU A 458 -28.96 -23.26 19.58
CA LEU A 458 -30.01 -24.03 18.91
C LEU A 458 -30.63 -25.08 19.86
N GLU A 459 -31.85 -24.80 20.32
CA GLU A 459 -32.67 -25.72 21.12
C GLU A 459 -33.50 -26.67 20.25
N PRO A 460 -34.00 -27.79 20.81
CA PRO A 460 -34.90 -28.69 20.08
C PRO A 460 -36.10 -27.96 19.44
N GLY A 461 -36.34 -28.26 18.17
CA GLY A 461 -37.41 -27.67 17.36
C GLY A 461 -37.26 -26.18 17.05
N ILE A 462 -36.07 -25.59 17.24
CA ILE A 462 -35.84 -24.15 17.02
C ILE A 462 -36.24 -23.70 15.61
N PHE A 463 -35.92 -24.49 14.58
CA PHE A 463 -36.15 -24.07 13.20
C PHE A 463 -37.65 -24.00 12.84
N GLN A 464 -38.53 -24.68 13.57
CA GLN A 464 -39.99 -24.52 13.43
C GLN A 464 -40.51 -23.26 14.10
N LYS A 465 -39.80 -22.76 15.12
CA LYS A 465 -40.20 -21.56 15.87
C LYS A 465 -39.74 -20.29 15.18
N LEU A 466 -38.66 -20.33 14.40
CA LEU A 466 -38.13 -19.18 13.68
C LEU A 466 -39.14 -18.70 12.62
N PRO A 467 -39.53 -17.42 12.63
CA PRO A 467 -40.55 -16.92 11.71
C PRO A 467 -40.01 -16.85 10.28
N GLU A 468 -40.90 -16.75 9.29
CA GLU A 468 -40.50 -16.70 7.88
C GLU A 468 -39.78 -15.40 7.51
N ASN A 469 -40.11 -14.29 8.17
CA ASN A 469 -39.48 -12.97 8.00
C ASN A 469 -38.15 -12.83 8.74
N LEU A 470 -37.58 -13.89 9.32
CA LEU A 470 -36.28 -13.83 9.99
C LEU A 470 -35.17 -13.50 8.98
N GLU A 471 -34.46 -12.40 9.22
CA GLU A 471 -33.39 -11.88 8.36
C GLU A 471 -32.01 -12.39 8.80
N HIS A 472 -31.83 -12.59 10.10
CA HIS A 472 -30.53 -12.90 10.72
C HIS A 472 -30.63 -14.06 11.70
N CYS A 473 -29.73 -15.04 11.57
CA CYS A 473 -29.65 -16.17 12.48
C CYS A 473 -28.18 -16.52 12.77
N TYR A 474 -27.80 -16.50 14.05
CA TYR A 474 -26.44 -16.75 14.50
C TYR A 474 -26.46 -17.61 15.77
N THR A 475 -25.51 -18.53 15.90
CA THR A 475 -25.27 -19.17 17.21
C THR A 475 -24.36 -18.34 18.10
N SER A 476 -23.52 -17.48 17.50
CA SER A 476 -22.63 -16.56 18.22
C SER A 476 -22.17 -15.40 17.32
N PHE A 477 -22.84 -14.25 17.37
CA PHE A 477 -22.50 -13.08 16.55
C PHE A 477 -21.06 -12.57 16.80
N PRO A 478 -20.31 -12.15 15.76
CA PRO A 478 -20.62 -12.18 14.31
C PRO A 478 -20.32 -13.52 13.64
N TYR A 479 -19.79 -14.48 14.39
CA TYR A 479 -19.39 -15.78 13.87
C TYR A 479 -20.61 -16.68 13.65
N ASN A 480 -20.43 -17.80 12.96
CA ASN A 480 -21.45 -18.86 12.96
C ASN A 480 -22.84 -18.41 12.47
N LYS A 481 -22.87 -17.64 11.37
CA LYS A 481 -24.13 -17.28 10.69
C LYS A 481 -24.77 -18.52 10.09
N ILE A 482 -25.99 -18.81 10.51
CA ILE A 482 -26.83 -19.85 9.91
C ILE A 482 -27.49 -19.26 8.68
N ARG A 483 -27.42 -19.97 7.55
CA ARG A 483 -28.03 -19.50 6.30
C ARG A 483 -29.29 -20.28 6.00
N ARG A 484 -30.33 -19.55 5.65
CA ARG A 484 -31.62 -20.07 5.21
C ARG A 484 -31.79 -19.68 3.75
N GLU A 485 -31.88 -20.67 2.87
CA GLU A 485 -31.91 -20.46 1.43
C GLU A 485 -32.99 -21.36 0.80
N ASN A 486 -33.88 -20.79 -0.02
CA ASN A 486 -34.82 -21.60 -0.77
C ASN A 486 -34.17 -22.13 -2.06
N VAL A 487 -34.42 -23.37 -2.42
CA VAL A 487 -33.89 -24.02 -3.63
C VAL A 487 -35.01 -24.84 -4.27
N GLU A 488 -35.20 -24.67 -5.58
CA GLU A 488 -36.07 -25.56 -6.34
C GLU A 488 -35.40 -26.93 -6.50
N ILE A 489 -36.07 -27.98 -6.06
CA ILE A 489 -35.64 -29.38 -6.16
C ILE A 489 -36.75 -30.22 -6.78
N GLY A 490 -36.44 -31.45 -7.21
CA GLY A 490 -37.42 -32.36 -7.82
C GLY A 490 -37.72 -32.08 -9.29
N GLY A 491 -38.39 -33.03 -9.94
CA GLY A 491 -38.85 -32.92 -11.33
C GLY A 491 -37.79 -33.17 -12.39
N LYS A 492 -36.55 -33.51 -12.01
CA LYS A 492 -35.43 -33.75 -12.93
C LYS A 492 -34.83 -35.14 -12.75
N SER A 493 -34.51 -35.81 -13.86
CA SER A 493 -33.75 -37.06 -13.86
C SER A 493 -32.26 -36.81 -13.58
N ALA A 494 -31.53 -37.87 -13.24
CA ALA A 494 -30.08 -37.80 -13.07
C ALA A 494 -29.37 -37.28 -14.33
N GLU A 495 -29.81 -37.71 -15.52
CA GLU A 495 -29.25 -37.29 -16.81
C GLU A 495 -29.49 -35.80 -17.08
N GLN A 496 -30.67 -35.30 -16.71
CA GLN A 496 -30.99 -33.87 -16.82
C GLN A 496 -30.11 -33.04 -15.89
N LEU A 497 -29.97 -33.45 -14.62
CA LEU A 497 -29.13 -32.77 -13.64
C LEU A 497 -27.65 -32.73 -14.05
N ILE A 498 -27.12 -33.84 -14.57
CA ILE A 498 -25.76 -33.91 -15.11
C ILE A 498 -25.59 -32.90 -16.26
N SER A 499 -26.52 -32.93 -17.22
CA SER A 499 -26.46 -32.08 -18.40
C SER A 499 -26.55 -30.59 -18.05
N GLU A 500 -27.43 -30.22 -17.12
CA GLU A 500 -27.56 -28.83 -16.65
C GLU A 500 -26.32 -28.33 -15.90
N MET A 501 -25.72 -29.17 -15.05
CA MET A 501 -24.50 -28.81 -14.33
C MET A 501 -23.32 -28.62 -15.30
N GLU A 502 -23.13 -29.55 -16.24
CA GLU A 502 -22.07 -29.46 -17.25
C GLU A 502 -22.27 -28.25 -18.18
N ALA A 503 -23.49 -28.01 -18.65
CA ALA A 503 -23.83 -26.84 -19.46
C ALA A 503 -23.56 -25.52 -18.73
N ALA A 504 -23.65 -25.55 -17.39
CA ALA A 504 -23.37 -24.40 -16.56
C ALA A 504 -21.93 -24.36 -16.02
N GLY A 505 -21.01 -25.17 -16.56
CA GLY A 505 -19.60 -25.17 -16.20
C GLY A 505 -19.30 -25.68 -14.78
N ILE A 506 -20.18 -26.51 -14.21
CA ILE A 506 -19.94 -27.24 -12.96
C ILE A 506 -19.35 -28.60 -13.32
N ASN A 507 -18.15 -28.87 -12.82
CA ASN A 507 -17.50 -30.16 -12.98
C ASN A 507 -18.12 -31.20 -12.05
N ILE A 508 -18.21 -32.45 -12.50
CA ILE A 508 -18.78 -33.54 -11.71
C ILE A 508 -17.74 -34.65 -11.63
N SER A 509 -17.26 -34.94 -10.42
CA SER A 509 -16.28 -36.00 -10.19
C SER A 509 -16.80 -37.38 -10.62
N GLY A 510 -15.91 -38.32 -10.90
CA GLY A 510 -16.28 -39.70 -11.25
C GLY A 510 -17.17 -40.35 -10.18
N TYR A 511 -16.84 -40.14 -8.90
CA TYR A 511 -17.65 -40.61 -7.76
C TYR A 511 -19.05 -40.00 -7.76
N ALA A 512 -19.17 -38.67 -7.88
CA ALA A 512 -20.47 -38.01 -7.93
C ALA A 512 -21.31 -38.44 -9.14
N LYS A 513 -20.69 -38.62 -10.33
CA LYS A 513 -21.37 -39.17 -11.51
C LYS A 513 -21.88 -40.59 -11.26
N SER A 514 -21.10 -41.42 -10.57
CA SER A 514 -21.52 -42.78 -10.19
C SER A 514 -22.70 -42.76 -9.22
N MET A 515 -22.67 -41.86 -8.22
CA MET A 515 -23.77 -41.70 -7.27
C MET A 515 -25.06 -41.27 -7.98
N LEU A 516 -24.99 -40.30 -8.91
CA LEU A 516 -26.16 -39.84 -9.68
C LEU A 516 -26.78 -40.95 -10.53
N LYS A 517 -25.99 -41.88 -11.05
CA LYS A 517 -26.45 -43.02 -11.85
C LYS A 517 -26.82 -44.25 -11.03
N ASN A 518 -26.65 -44.20 -9.70
CA ASN A 518 -26.96 -45.31 -8.83
C ASN A 518 -28.49 -45.47 -8.72
N ARG A 519 -28.99 -46.71 -8.67
CA ARG A 519 -30.42 -47.02 -8.42
C ARG A 519 -30.96 -46.44 -7.12
N GLU A 520 -30.09 -46.17 -6.14
CA GLU A 520 -30.43 -45.56 -4.85
C GLU A 520 -30.60 -44.04 -4.95
N PHE A 521 -30.16 -43.42 -6.05
CA PHE A 521 -30.46 -42.03 -6.35
C PHE A 521 -31.92 -41.90 -6.79
N VAL A 522 -32.77 -41.48 -5.85
CA VAL A 522 -34.19 -41.22 -6.07
C VAL A 522 -34.44 -39.72 -5.97
N PRO A 523 -34.51 -38.98 -7.10
CA PRO A 523 -34.80 -37.55 -7.09
C PRO A 523 -36.26 -37.28 -6.70
N GLY A 524 -36.56 -36.05 -6.29
CA GLY A 524 -37.94 -35.63 -6.06
C GLY A 524 -38.76 -35.75 -7.35
N LYS A 525 -39.99 -36.29 -7.27
CA LYS A 525 -40.82 -36.52 -8.48
C LYS A 525 -41.35 -35.22 -9.09
N ASN A 526 -41.81 -34.31 -8.24
CA ASN A 526 -42.40 -33.04 -8.66
C ASN A 526 -41.47 -31.90 -8.22
N PRO A 527 -41.33 -30.84 -9.05
CA PRO A 527 -40.67 -29.62 -8.62
C PRO A 527 -41.31 -29.07 -7.34
N GLU A 528 -40.48 -28.72 -6.36
CA GLU A 528 -40.90 -28.03 -5.16
C GLU A 528 -39.82 -27.06 -4.69
N GLU A 529 -40.23 -25.99 -4.01
CA GLU A 529 -39.31 -25.10 -3.32
C GLU A 529 -39.00 -25.67 -1.92
N ALA A 530 -37.73 -26.02 -1.68
CA ALA A 530 -37.25 -26.49 -0.40
C ALA A 530 -36.44 -25.41 0.31
N THR A 531 -36.76 -25.12 1.56
CA THR A 531 -35.94 -24.27 2.42
C THR A 531 -34.78 -25.10 2.99
N LEU A 532 -33.57 -24.72 2.64
CA LEU A 532 -32.33 -25.33 3.12
C LEU A 532 -31.74 -24.49 4.25
N ILE A 533 -31.27 -25.18 5.28
CA ILE A 533 -30.50 -24.60 6.38
C ILE A 533 -29.06 -25.05 6.26
N ARG A 534 -28.15 -24.09 6.07
CA ARG A 534 -26.70 -24.30 6.07
C ARG A 534 -26.09 -23.80 7.37
N LEU A 535 -25.36 -24.67 8.04
CA LEU A 535 -24.79 -24.45 9.36
C LEU A 535 -23.53 -25.31 9.54
N THR A 536 -22.69 -24.99 10.51
CA THR A 536 -21.51 -25.79 10.83
C THR A 536 -21.82 -26.93 11.79
N VAL A 537 -20.98 -27.96 11.83
CA VAL A 537 -21.07 -29.02 12.84
C VAL A 537 -20.99 -28.44 14.26
N ALA A 538 -20.21 -27.38 14.47
CA ALA A 538 -20.19 -26.64 15.74
C ALA A 538 -21.54 -26.02 16.09
N ASP A 539 -22.30 -25.51 15.12
CA ASP A 539 -23.64 -24.93 15.33
C ASP A 539 -24.66 -25.96 15.83
N LEU A 540 -24.47 -27.23 15.48
CA LEU A 540 -25.27 -28.33 16.02
C LEU A 540 -24.94 -28.63 17.50
N GLY A 541 -23.89 -28.02 18.05
CA GLY A 541 -23.47 -28.17 19.45
C GLY A 541 -22.29 -29.11 19.67
N PHE A 542 -21.64 -29.59 18.60
CA PHE A 542 -20.48 -30.48 18.72
C PHE A 542 -19.18 -29.68 18.87
N LYS A 543 -18.46 -29.92 19.97
CA LYS A 543 -17.15 -29.29 20.25
C LYS A 543 -15.97 -30.06 19.65
N SER A 544 -16.19 -31.33 19.31
CA SER A 544 -15.22 -32.26 18.70
C SER A 544 -15.82 -32.87 17.43
N SER A 545 -15.11 -33.80 16.78
CA SER A 545 -15.69 -34.54 15.66
C SER A 545 -16.96 -35.30 16.09
N ALA A 546 -17.91 -35.40 15.16
CA ALA A 546 -19.16 -36.14 15.32
C ALA A 546 -19.28 -37.20 14.22
N THR A 547 -19.98 -38.29 14.50
CA THR A 547 -20.35 -39.30 13.48
C THR A 547 -21.50 -38.81 12.61
N THR A 548 -21.70 -39.41 11.45
CA THR A 548 -22.83 -39.10 10.55
C THR A 548 -24.17 -39.31 11.26
N ASP A 549 -24.32 -40.38 12.04
CA ASP A 549 -25.56 -40.65 12.78
C ASP A 549 -25.84 -39.59 13.85
N GLN A 550 -24.83 -39.23 14.64
CA GLN A 550 -24.95 -38.16 15.65
C GLN A 550 -25.32 -36.81 15.01
N LEU A 551 -24.71 -36.50 13.87
CA LEU A 551 -24.99 -35.29 13.09
C LEU A 551 -26.46 -35.25 12.67
N TYR A 552 -26.96 -36.36 12.11
CA TYR A 552 -28.32 -36.46 11.57
C TYR A 552 -29.38 -36.48 12.67
N GLU A 553 -29.14 -37.22 13.75
CA GLU A 553 -30.00 -37.22 14.93
C GLU A 553 -30.13 -35.80 15.50
N ARG A 554 -29.00 -35.10 15.63
CA ARG A 554 -29.00 -33.73 16.15
C ARG A 554 -29.74 -32.77 15.22
N ALA A 555 -29.53 -32.87 13.90
CA ALA A 555 -30.29 -32.08 12.93
C ALA A 555 -31.81 -32.32 13.04
N GLN A 556 -32.23 -33.58 13.22
CA GLN A 556 -33.64 -33.93 13.40
C GLN A 556 -34.25 -33.36 14.68
N ILE A 557 -33.51 -33.38 15.80
CA ILE A 557 -33.93 -32.79 17.08
C ILE A 557 -34.18 -31.28 16.93
N LEU A 558 -33.37 -30.59 16.14
CA LEU A 558 -33.52 -29.15 15.88
C LEU A 558 -34.67 -28.82 14.92
N GLY A 559 -35.29 -29.85 14.33
CA GLY A 559 -36.39 -29.68 13.37
C GLY A 559 -35.97 -29.72 11.90
N LEU A 560 -34.78 -30.23 11.61
CA LEU A 560 -34.35 -30.41 10.23
C LEU A 560 -34.68 -31.83 9.78
N GLU A 561 -34.56 -32.06 8.49
CA GLU A 561 -34.67 -33.37 7.87
C GLU A 561 -33.59 -33.54 6.79
N LEU A 562 -33.36 -34.79 6.39
CA LEU A 562 -32.40 -35.08 5.34
C LEU A 562 -32.88 -34.52 4.01
N CYS A 563 -31.95 -33.91 3.28
CA CYS A 563 -32.19 -33.43 1.93
C CYS A 563 -32.53 -34.60 0.99
N PRO A 564 -33.51 -34.42 0.07
CA PRO A 564 -33.65 -35.29 -1.10
C PRO A 564 -32.35 -35.38 -1.89
N ALA A 565 -32.12 -36.52 -2.55
CA ALA A 565 -30.83 -36.83 -3.18
C ALA A 565 -30.41 -35.82 -4.26
N ASP A 566 -31.38 -35.22 -4.95
CA ASP A 566 -31.18 -34.21 -6.00
C ASP A 566 -30.94 -32.80 -5.46
N THR A 567 -30.95 -32.59 -4.14
CA THR A 567 -30.71 -31.27 -3.54
C THR A 567 -29.30 -30.76 -3.83
N GLY A 568 -28.27 -31.62 -3.72
CA GLY A 568 -26.88 -31.23 -3.98
C GLY A 568 -26.68 -30.66 -5.40
N PRO A 569 -27.05 -31.41 -6.46
CA PRO A 569 -27.02 -30.91 -7.84
C PRO A 569 -27.79 -29.60 -8.06
N ASN A 570 -29.03 -29.50 -7.56
CA ASN A 570 -29.85 -28.29 -7.76
C ASN A 570 -29.30 -27.08 -6.97
N TYR A 571 -28.82 -27.30 -5.74
CA TYR A 571 -28.22 -26.25 -4.93
C TYR A 571 -26.93 -25.71 -5.55
N HIS A 572 -26.10 -26.60 -6.11
CA HIS A 572 -24.88 -26.19 -6.80
C HIS A 572 -25.18 -25.27 -7.99
N SER A 573 -26.26 -25.54 -8.72
CA SER A 573 -26.70 -24.70 -9.84
C SER A 573 -27.10 -23.28 -9.42
N LYS A 574 -27.58 -23.10 -8.19
CA LYS A 574 -27.90 -21.77 -7.61
C LYS A 574 -26.67 -21.10 -6.98
N TYR A 575 -25.81 -21.86 -6.30
CA TYR A 575 -24.70 -21.33 -5.52
C TYR A 575 -23.41 -21.16 -6.33
N ARG A 576 -23.40 -20.17 -7.24
CA ARG A 576 -22.29 -19.93 -8.19
C ARG A 576 -21.08 -19.22 -7.57
N ASN A 577 -21.31 -18.35 -6.59
CA ASN A 577 -20.28 -17.56 -5.93
C ASN A 577 -19.70 -18.26 -4.69
N GLN A 578 -19.43 -19.57 -4.81
CA GLN A 578 -18.79 -20.32 -3.76
C GLN A 578 -17.37 -19.80 -3.49
N ARG A 579 -17.03 -19.63 -2.21
CA ARG A 579 -15.70 -19.23 -1.75
C ARG A 579 -14.69 -20.35 -2.07
N LEU A 580 -13.48 -19.96 -2.48
CA LEU A 580 -12.39 -20.90 -2.75
C LEU A 580 -12.04 -21.72 -1.50
N ASN A 581 -11.72 -23.01 -1.69
CA ASN A 581 -11.28 -23.95 -0.66
C ASN A 581 -12.26 -24.11 0.52
N ARG A 582 -13.55 -23.88 0.28
CA ARG A 582 -14.65 -24.15 1.22
C ARG A 582 -15.51 -25.28 0.68
N TRP A 583 -15.81 -26.24 1.56
CA TRP A 583 -16.55 -27.45 1.24
C TRP A 583 -17.90 -27.43 1.95
N ILE A 584 -18.97 -27.71 1.20
CA ILE A 584 -20.33 -27.78 1.73
C ILE A 584 -20.87 -29.19 1.52
N TYR A 585 -21.35 -29.81 2.58
CA TYR A 585 -21.75 -31.21 2.60
C TYR A 585 -23.26 -31.35 2.72
N MET A 586 -23.86 -32.18 1.88
CA MET A 586 -25.30 -32.42 1.93
C MET A 586 -25.64 -33.42 3.03
N GLY A 587 -26.47 -33.00 4.00
CA GLY A 587 -27.12 -33.89 4.96
C GLY A 587 -28.23 -34.66 4.26
N MET A 588 -27.86 -35.71 3.53
CA MET A 588 -28.76 -36.53 2.72
C MET A 588 -28.57 -38.01 3.07
N LYS A 589 -29.51 -38.87 2.68
CA LYS A 589 -29.29 -40.31 2.77
C LYS A 589 -28.05 -40.69 1.93
N PRO A 590 -27.03 -41.37 2.49
CA PRO A 590 -25.86 -41.77 1.72
C PRO A 590 -26.25 -42.71 0.57
N ILE A 591 -25.54 -42.54 -0.56
CA ILE A 591 -25.69 -43.35 -1.78
C ILE A 591 -24.34 -44.01 -2.04
N ALA A 592 -24.36 -45.31 -2.38
CA ALA A 592 -23.11 -46.01 -2.68
C ALA A 592 -22.38 -45.40 -3.90
N GLY A 593 -21.11 -45.06 -3.70
CA GLY A 593 -20.19 -44.64 -4.76
C GLY A 593 -19.74 -45.79 -5.65
N SER A 594 -18.84 -45.52 -6.59
CA SER A 594 -18.27 -46.56 -7.48
C SER A 594 -17.43 -47.60 -6.75
N ASP A 595 -16.95 -47.27 -5.55
CA ASP A 595 -16.23 -48.14 -4.62
C ASP A 595 -17.16 -48.94 -3.68
N GLY A 596 -18.48 -48.73 -3.78
CA GLY A 596 -19.49 -49.35 -2.93
C GLY A 596 -19.66 -48.68 -1.56
N ASN A 597 -18.89 -47.64 -1.25
CA ASN A 597 -18.94 -46.97 0.04
C ASN A 597 -20.07 -45.93 0.11
N PRO A 598 -20.77 -45.78 1.25
CA PRO A 598 -21.85 -44.82 1.41
C PRO A 598 -21.32 -43.39 1.36
N SER A 599 -21.76 -42.60 0.39
CA SER A 599 -21.28 -41.23 0.19
C SER A 599 -22.42 -40.22 0.14
N VAL A 600 -22.14 -38.97 0.51
CA VAL A 600 -23.04 -37.82 0.31
C VAL A 600 -22.47 -36.85 -0.71
N PHE A 601 -23.32 -36.02 -1.31
CA PHE A 601 -22.83 -34.98 -2.21
C PHE A 601 -22.08 -33.89 -1.44
N GLN A 602 -20.98 -33.42 -2.02
CA GLN A 602 -20.14 -32.35 -1.51
C GLN A 602 -19.91 -31.32 -2.62
N LEU A 603 -20.19 -30.04 -2.33
CA LEU A 603 -19.95 -28.93 -3.23
C LEU A 603 -18.59 -28.29 -2.90
N GLY A 604 -17.77 -28.02 -3.91
CA GLY A 604 -16.42 -27.49 -3.74
C GLY A 604 -16.01 -26.51 -4.84
N ARG A 605 -15.07 -25.63 -4.52
CA ARG A 605 -14.37 -24.79 -5.49
C ARG A 605 -12.88 -24.77 -5.19
N TYR A 606 -12.07 -25.30 -6.10
CA TYR A 606 -10.62 -25.42 -5.91
C TYR A 606 -9.89 -24.11 -6.19
N GLY A 607 -8.80 -23.85 -5.44
CA GLY A 607 -7.96 -22.65 -5.55
C GLY A 607 -7.23 -22.49 -6.89
N ASP A 608 -6.93 -23.59 -7.58
CA ASP A 608 -5.96 -23.63 -8.69
C ASP A 608 -6.60 -23.53 -10.09
N GLY A 609 -7.86 -23.06 -10.20
CA GLY A 609 -8.44 -22.62 -11.47
C GLY A 609 -9.46 -23.54 -12.14
N ASP A 610 -9.69 -24.76 -11.63
CA ASP A 610 -10.60 -25.74 -12.27
C ASP A 610 -12.10 -25.52 -11.97
N GLY A 611 -12.51 -24.35 -11.47
CA GLY A 611 -13.91 -23.97 -11.33
C GLY A 611 -14.69 -24.65 -10.19
N LEU A 612 -16.00 -24.77 -10.39
CA LEU A 612 -16.98 -25.32 -9.44
C LEU A 612 -17.10 -26.84 -9.60
N TRP A 613 -17.27 -27.59 -8.51
CA TRP A 613 -17.27 -29.05 -8.53
C TRP A 613 -18.32 -29.69 -7.61
N LEU A 614 -18.95 -30.76 -8.12
CA LEU A 614 -19.72 -31.73 -7.36
C LEU A 614 -18.90 -33.01 -7.10
N TYR A 615 -18.72 -33.34 -5.82
CA TYR A 615 -18.00 -34.51 -5.32
C TYR A 615 -18.91 -35.48 -4.58
N GLY A 616 -18.44 -36.73 -4.46
CA GLY A 616 -18.93 -37.69 -3.49
C GLY A 616 -17.98 -37.71 -2.29
N TYR A 617 -18.49 -37.53 -1.09
CA TYR A 617 -17.74 -37.59 0.15
C TYR A 617 -18.17 -38.80 0.97
N TRP A 618 -17.21 -39.60 1.41
CA TRP A 618 -17.48 -40.79 2.21
C TRP A 618 -18.12 -40.41 3.54
N ALA A 619 -19.32 -40.94 3.80
CA ALA A 619 -20.16 -40.63 4.95
C ALA A 619 -20.73 -41.91 5.56
N GLN A 620 -19.83 -42.76 6.03
CA GLN A 620 -20.16 -43.94 6.82
C GLN A 620 -20.95 -43.51 8.09
N PRO A 621 -22.10 -44.16 8.40
CA PRO A 621 -22.95 -43.82 9.54
C PRO A 621 -22.22 -43.69 10.89
N ASP A 622 -21.38 -44.67 11.21
CA ASP A 622 -20.78 -44.90 12.53
C ASP A 622 -19.29 -44.52 12.64
N SER A 623 -18.60 -44.31 11.52
CA SER A 623 -17.14 -44.12 11.51
C SER A 623 -16.63 -42.90 10.75
N SER A 624 -17.49 -42.17 10.02
CA SER A 624 -17.05 -40.93 9.36
C SER A 624 -17.06 -39.77 10.35
N GLU A 625 -15.92 -39.11 10.48
CA GLU A 625 -15.71 -38.02 11.42
C GLU A 625 -15.93 -36.66 10.75
N TRP A 626 -16.92 -35.92 11.25
CA TRP A 626 -17.26 -34.57 10.83
C TRP A 626 -16.66 -33.56 11.81
N PHE A 627 -15.70 -32.75 11.36
CA PHE A 627 -15.06 -31.73 12.17
C PHE A 627 -16.00 -30.55 12.46
N PRO A 628 -15.85 -29.87 13.63
CA PRO A 628 -16.67 -28.71 13.99
C PRO A 628 -16.76 -27.62 12.91
N SER A 629 -15.71 -27.45 12.10
CA SER A 629 -15.64 -26.47 11.01
C SER A 629 -16.32 -26.89 9.70
N ASN A 630 -16.79 -28.14 9.57
CA ASN A 630 -17.47 -28.58 8.36
C ASN A 630 -18.85 -27.92 8.24
N GLU A 631 -19.20 -27.44 7.04
CA GLU A 631 -20.49 -26.82 6.73
C GLU A 631 -21.44 -27.86 6.13
N CYS A 632 -22.56 -28.09 6.80
CA CYS A 632 -23.58 -29.06 6.38
C CYS A 632 -24.87 -28.35 5.96
N VAL A 633 -25.60 -28.96 5.03
CA VAL A 633 -26.88 -28.47 4.54
C VAL A 633 -27.96 -29.49 4.80
N PHE A 634 -29.01 -29.08 5.50
CA PHE A 634 -30.20 -29.90 5.75
C PHE A 634 -31.44 -29.18 5.22
N ARG A 635 -32.52 -29.92 5.05
CA ARG A 635 -33.82 -29.35 4.68
C ARG A 635 -34.59 -28.97 5.95
N LEU A 636 -35.28 -27.84 5.92
CA LEU A 636 -36.26 -27.49 6.96
C LEU A 636 -37.46 -28.44 6.86
N ARG A 637 -37.78 -29.14 7.96
CA ARG A 637 -38.93 -30.04 8.00
C ARG A 637 -40.22 -29.23 7.79
N LYS A 638 -41.07 -29.68 6.86
CA LYS A 638 -42.41 -29.11 6.69
C LYS A 638 -43.22 -29.34 7.96
N SER A 639 -43.91 -28.32 8.46
CA SER A 639 -44.89 -28.49 9.53
C SER A 639 -45.96 -29.47 9.07
N GLU A 640 -46.28 -30.47 9.89
CA GLU A 640 -47.45 -31.32 9.63
C GLU A 640 -48.69 -30.42 9.70
N SER A 641 -49.40 -30.31 8.58
CA SER A 641 -50.62 -29.52 8.40
C SER A 641 -51.83 -30.18 9.05
#